data_AF-A0A2G8LAS2-F1
#
_entry.id   AF-A0A2G8LAS2-F1
#
_cell.length_a   1.000
_cell.length_b   1.000
_cell.length_c   1.000
_cell.angle_alpha   90.00
_cell.angle_beta   90.00
_cell.angle_gamma   90.00
#
_symmetry.space_group_name_H-M   'P 1'
#
loop_
_entity.id
_entity.type
_entity.pdbx_description
1 polymer ?
#
loop_
_entity_poly.entity_id
_entity_poly.type
_entity_poly.pdbx_seq_one_letter_code
_entity_poly.pdbx_strand_id
1 'polypeptide(L)'
;MTELYERPEDVGEILVKVQEDLQQLRDALLQKNLGAGNKALDISSLESAIEKTEDGIKAQSERILGVVNNRITTLPSVDATKSKSSDPHAIQESVWDIGGNDEYPSKRGNNLYTDRIIPRYTSLEPERDGGPYGPSAGQQSKFLYNMKALVDPTSTQNRRVLSDNYGVTLPALVDKKASKVPQVKAVTGSTVEHLAVLPRANRVDPQLNPPPIHEADARKGILSLIERGLIPPAAELTLDPNPVRHRAVELHDPTEKKDNKLGPGGFGDGTYNLAHVKVDVENLHQTSDSLAKQAAVSPIIAKVPSSALSGDDLSSNQSPARSRATSAKSSKSQLVPLKTIEPLPPPTTPAAEFKHLSHRFVIQNGRTRENGKDYLAFKQHFCLSWGSIVTTLKYLEKFMRSYAVPLAFINGDKLADLAIESELSKPPRRKDFLGVIINIDDVRTLIEKPGRRYKGHDGRDVAATKIQSTWRRYQDRLAYLDYRKQKWAAGVIALSWVMHVKMAKVKGQLKVARRIELDAFRERLKGFQQSWKRVKSSRRVLVHVPSLGYSQKIRSTINDFNIIQNQQMGRLCDLVDPNVDVIYVSPVTINDETLQYYNKLLGLRSAVESGTVESQKDMSSRFTIIIPESVNSFPTHSMCLATFLKYSPRALRRIKSLVAGKEAYIVPGVMHKDDLSVAQELNLPVLGSEPEVAQLYSTKSGSKRIFASAGVAVPPSDYDVYSLQQLHESIAQLVTENLDVKTYLFKLDDEFDGRGIAYCHITENLRCHAWAKKECLRYGEKWSNKWAQEPAFVKIHAEIPDVLAKFAHPVNKKVFATWDKFLESFLSQGGVIEACPPSDSITALTVNMLIEPDGHTSMVSCGDQIHAGTPYACWGLSVPQSSVDPSQLTRACYKIADSCKHRGVMGYFAVDFVTFIDPTTREQELWAVDLNLWYDDSMAMTQLMLYVTDGTLDVDSCLFNIRPPKKEKKKNLRRVRYEDLDPEEPPVTTRYAVMSTRLMHTNLAVVHYSVFFQMCRAHGIGYDIKEKQGTLFTLIDSFKREVMGMLTIGDQLPGTLSSFARNLSIIHQEISAPNMQGHTNFKSVIEDIEGILGTTIQNMDETDEDESGEAGAISQDA
;
A
#
# COMPACT_ATOMS: atom_id res chain seq x y z
N MET A 1 -11.97 14.69 57.44
CA MET A 1 -12.99 13.63 57.37
C MET A 1 -12.51 12.61 56.37
N THR A 2 -12.72 11.32 56.61
CA THR A 2 -12.32 10.23 55.70
C THR A 2 -13.51 9.82 54.86
N GLU A 3 -13.58 10.31 53.63
CA GLU A 3 -14.53 9.81 52.64
C GLU A 3 -14.02 8.47 52.11
N LEU A 4 -14.92 7.49 52.04
CA LEU A 4 -14.59 6.15 51.55
C LEU A 4 -14.54 6.16 50.02
N TYR A 5 -13.51 5.54 49.45
CA TYR A 5 -13.51 5.17 48.05
C TYR A 5 -14.29 3.87 47.88
N GLU A 6 -15.43 3.95 47.18
CA GLU A 6 -16.16 2.79 46.66
C GLU A 6 -15.24 1.95 45.76
N ARG A 7 -15.46 0.64 45.74
CA ARG A 7 -14.53 -0.35 45.18
C ARG A 7 -15.13 -0.99 43.93
N PRO A 8 -14.31 -1.58 43.03
CA PRO A 8 -14.82 -2.30 41.85
C PRO A 8 -15.55 -3.63 42.20
N GLU A 9 -15.98 -3.82 43.44
CA GLU A 9 -16.69 -5.00 43.94
C GLU A 9 -18.20 -4.89 43.63
N ASP A 10 -18.74 -3.66 43.55
CA ASP A 10 -20.15 -3.32 43.29
C ASP A 10 -20.70 -3.84 41.94
N VAL A 11 -19.81 -4.12 40.97
CA VAL A 11 -20.18 -4.74 39.68
C VAL A 11 -20.70 -6.18 39.89
N GLY A 12 -20.24 -6.85 40.94
CA GLY A 12 -20.74 -8.16 41.35
C GLY A 12 -22.21 -8.11 41.78
N GLU A 13 -22.58 -7.15 42.63
CA GLU A 13 -23.97 -6.97 43.08
C GLU A 13 -24.92 -6.64 41.91
N ILE A 14 -24.47 -5.83 40.95
CA ILE A 14 -25.25 -5.51 39.74
C ILE A 14 -25.49 -6.76 38.88
N LEU A 15 -24.47 -7.61 38.68
CA LEU A 15 -24.61 -8.85 37.92
C LEU A 15 -25.50 -9.88 38.63
N VAL A 16 -25.38 -10.02 39.95
CA VAL A 16 -26.29 -10.84 40.77
C VAL A 16 -27.73 -10.33 40.65
N LYS A 17 -27.94 -9.02 40.76
CA LYS A 17 -29.29 -8.44 40.68
C LYS A 17 -29.93 -8.61 39.30
N VAL A 18 -29.19 -8.40 38.22
CA VAL A 18 -29.67 -8.68 36.85
C VAL A 18 -29.97 -10.17 36.67
N GLN A 19 -29.20 -11.06 37.28
CA GLN A 19 -29.50 -12.50 37.29
C GLN A 19 -30.76 -12.83 38.08
N GLU A 20 -30.98 -12.22 39.26
CA GLU A 20 -32.18 -12.39 40.08
C GLU A 20 -33.43 -11.85 39.37
N ASP A 21 -33.37 -10.66 38.75
CA ASP A 21 -34.46 -10.06 37.98
C ASP A 21 -34.83 -10.95 36.77
N LEU A 22 -33.85 -11.52 36.07
CA LEU A 22 -34.06 -12.47 34.98
C LEU A 22 -34.60 -13.84 35.47
N GLN A 23 -34.23 -14.30 36.67
CA GLN A 23 -34.82 -15.50 37.27
C GLN A 23 -36.27 -15.25 37.68
N GLN A 24 -36.59 -14.12 38.30
CA GLN A 24 -37.98 -13.75 38.63
C GLN A 24 -38.85 -13.61 37.37
N LEU A 25 -38.32 -13.03 36.28
CA LEU A 25 -38.99 -12.97 34.99
C LEU A 25 -39.28 -14.37 34.43
N ARG A 26 -38.29 -15.27 34.48
CA ARG A 26 -38.41 -16.66 34.03
C ARG A 26 -39.46 -17.43 34.84
N ASP A 27 -39.44 -17.29 36.16
CA ASP A 27 -40.35 -18.02 37.04
C ASP A 27 -41.78 -17.49 36.96
N ALA A 28 -41.97 -16.18 36.75
CA ALA A 28 -43.27 -15.59 36.46
C ALA A 28 -43.86 -16.08 35.13
N LEU A 29 -43.02 -16.30 34.10
CA LEU A 29 -43.43 -16.90 32.82
C LEU A 29 -43.75 -18.40 32.98
N LEU A 30 -42.96 -19.15 33.75
CA LEU A 30 -43.21 -20.57 34.03
C LEU A 30 -44.50 -20.78 34.84
N GLN A 31 -44.75 -19.98 35.87
CA GLN A 31 -46.00 -20.06 36.65
C GLN A 31 -47.23 -19.71 35.80
N LYS A 32 -47.14 -18.72 34.90
CA LYS A 32 -48.23 -18.41 33.95
C LYS A 32 -48.49 -19.53 32.93
N ASN A 33 -47.48 -20.31 32.54
CA ASN A 33 -47.66 -21.45 31.63
C ASN A 33 -48.18 -22.73 32.32
N LEU A 34 -48.11 -22.82 33.65
CA LEU A 34 -48.64 -23.95 34.43
C LEU A 34 -50.05 -23.69 34.98
N GLY A 35 -50.51 -22.44 35.00
CA GLY A 35 -51.90 -22.07 35.29
C GLY A 35 -52.78 -22.11 34.04
N ALA A 36 -53.87 -22.89 34.06
CA ALA A 36 -54.67 -23.15 32.86
C ALA A 36 -55.41 -21.92 32.29
N GLY A 37 -55.35 -21.75 30.97
CA GLY A 37 -56.34 -21.00 30.18
C GLY A 37 -55.84 -19.75 29.46
N ASN A 38 -55.69 -19.87 28.13
CA ASN A 38 -55.38 -18.81 27.15
C ASN A 38 -55.74 -17.37 27.58
N LYS A 39 -54.73 -16.63 28.03
CA LYS A 39 -54.67 -15.16 27.93
C LYS A 39 -53.29 -14.78 27.40
N ALA A 40 -53.25 -13.85 26.45
CA ALA A 40 -52.02 -13.46 25.77
C ALA A 40 -50.97 -12.93 26.77
N LEU A 41 -49.70 -13.20 26.47
CA LEU A 41 -48.58 -12.54 27.13
C LEU A 41 -48.67 -11.04 26.83
N ASP A 42 -48.73 -10.22 27.89
CA ASP A 42 -48.68 -8.77 27.75
C ASP A 42 -47.25 -8.33 27.43
N ILE A 43 -47.01 -8.09 26.14
CA ILE A 43 -45.71 -7.70 25.58
C ILE A 43 -45.24 -6.36 26.17
N SER A 44 -46.16 -5.44 26.48
CA SER A 44 -45.80 -4.12 27.02
C SER A 44 -45.15 -4.19 28.41
N SER A 45 -45.58 -5.15 29.24
CA SER A 45 -44.94 -5.45 30.53
C SER A 45 -43.53 -6.06 30.36
N LEU A 46 -43.27 -6.79 29.27
CA LEU A 46 -41.95 -7.36 28.96
C LEU A 46 -41.00 -6.29 28.43
N GLU A 47 -41.48 -5.46 27.49
CA GLU A 47 -40.72 -4.33 26.92
C GLU A 47 -40.33 -3.33 28.01
N SER A 48 -41.24 -2.93 28.89
CA SER A 48 -40.93 -2.01 30.00
C SER A 48 -39.95 -2.58 31.04
N ALA A 49 -39.86 -3.91 31.16
CA ALA A 49 -38.84 -4.56 32.01
C ALA A 49 -37.45 -4.55 31.36
N ILE A 50 -37.40 -4.78 30.03
CA ILE A 50 -36.15 -4.70 29.24
C ILE A 50 -35.64 -3.26 29.21
N GLU A 51 -36.49 -2.29 28.89
CA GLU A 51 -36.15 -0.86 28.78
C GLU A 51 -35.56 -0.30 30.08
N LYS A 52 -36.15 -0.63 31.24
CA LYS A 52 -35.61 -0.26 32.56
C LYS A 52 -34.25 -0.90 32.86
N THR A 53 -34.03 -2.13 32.43
CA THR A 53 -32.75 -2.83 32.60
C THR A 53 -31.68 -2.20 31.70
N GLU A 54 -32.02 -1.85 30.47
CA GLU A 54 -31.12 -1.18 29.52
C GLU A 54 -30.73 0.23 29.97
N ASP A 55 -31.70 1.06 30.38
CA ASP A 55 -31.41 2.40 30.94
C ASP A 55 -30.61 2.33 32.24
N GLY A 56 -30.85 1.34 33.10
CA GLY A 56 -30.07 1.10 34.31
C GLY A 56 -28.59 0.78 34.00
N ILE A 57 -28.36 -0.13 33.07
CA ILE A 57 -27.00 -0.50 32.60
C ILE A 57 -26.31 0.70 31.94
N LYS A 58 -27.03 1.46 31.12
CA LYS A 58 -26.54 2.64 30.40
C LYS A 58 -26.15 3.78 31.35
N ALA A 59 -27.02 4.15 32.29
CA ALA A 59 -26.77 5.21 33.27
C ALA A 59 -25.66 4.89 34.29
N GLN A 60 -25.30 3.60 34.44
CA GLN A 60 -24.12 3.19 35.20
C GLN A 60 -22.87 3.12 34.30
N SER A 61 -23.00 2.65 33.06
CA SER A 61 -21.92 2.61 32.07
C SER A 61 -21.38 4.01 31.74
N GLU A 62 -22.27 5.01 31.60
CA GLU A 62 -21.90 6.42 31.41
C GLU A 62 -21.15 6.99 32.62
N ARG A 63 -21.55 6.61 33.84
CA ARG A 63 -20.83 6.95 35.09
C ARG A 63 -19.42 6.36 35.12
N ILE A 64 -19.28 5.07 34.78
CA ILE A 64 -17.98 4.40 34.70
C ILE A 64 -17.10 5.03 33.61
N LEU A 65 -17.67 5.34 32.43
CA LEU A 65 -16.98 6.08 31.37
C LEU A 65 -16.53 7.48 31.82
N GLY A 66 -17.31 8.19 32.63
CA GLY A 66 -16.91 9.45 33.25
C GLY A 66 -15.71 9.29 34.18
N VAL A 67 -15.72 8.29 35.06
CA VAL A 67 -14.61 7.98 35.97
C VAL A 67 -13.35 7.54 35.21
N VAL A 68 -13.50 6.80 34.10
CA VAL A 68 -12.37 6.36 33.25
C VAL A 68 -11.80 7.52 32.44
N ASN A 69 -12.61 8.35 31.79
CA ASN A 69 -12.14 9.50 31.00
C ASN A 69 -11.47 10.58 31.87
N ASN A 70 -11.89 10.74 33.12
CA ASN A 70 -11.28 11.70 34.05
C ASN A 70 -9.96 11.20 34.67
N ARG A 71 -9.54 9.95 34.42
CA ARG A 71 -8.21 9.46 34.81
C ARG A 71 -7.17 9.82 33.74
N ILE A 72 -6.44 10.91 33.96
CA ILE A 72 -5.25 11.26 33.16
C ILE A 72 -4.14 10.22 33.43
N THR A 73 -4.09 9.16 32.62
CA THR A 73 -3.07 8.11 32.73
C THR A 73 -1.75 8.57 32.13
N THR A 74 -0.91 9.20 32.95
CA THR A 74 0.53 9.30 32.67
C THR A 74 1.17 7.90 32.68
N LEU A 75 2.21 7.71 31.87
CA LEU A 75 2.92 6.43 31.73
C LEU A 75 3.38 5.88 33.10
N PRO A 76 3.34 4.54 33.31
CA PRO A 76 3.80 3.93 34.56
C PRO A 76 5.31 4.14 34.74
N SER A 77 5.71 4.60 35.93
CA SER A 77 7.11 4.82 36.29
C SER A 77 7.87 3.49 36.44
N VAL A 78 8.98 3.35 35.72
CA VAL A 78 9.89 2.21 35.87
C VAL A 78 10.77 2.42 37.10
N ASP A 79 10.30 1.96 38.27
CA ASP A 79 11.16 1.77 39.45
C ASP A 79 10.58 0.67 40.36
N ALA A 80 11.17 -0.53 40.29
CA ALA A 80 10.76 -1.69 41.09
C ALA A 80 11.93 -2.67 41.30
N THR A 81 12.83 -2.37 42.26
CA THR A 81 13.75 -3.38 42.80
C THR A 81 13.91 -3.23 44.32
N LYS A 82 14.04 -4.38 45.01
CA LYS A 82 14.36 -4.57 46.44
C LYS A 82 13.24 -4.33 47.47
N SER A 83 12.58 -5.43 47.84
CA SER A 83 12.65 -5.94 49.22
C SER A 83 12.54 -7.47 49.20
N LYS A 84 12.62 -8.12 50.37
CA LYS A 84 12.51 -9.58 50.59
C LYS A 84 11.75 -9.84 51.90
N SER A 85 11.25 -11.08 52.06
CA SER A 85 10.67 -11.67 53.30
C SER A 85 9.34 -11.02 53.78
N SER A 86 8.39 -11.77 54.35
CA SER A 86 8.33 -13.24 54.58
C SER A 86 6.88 -13.72 54.83
N ASP A 87 6.65 -15.00 54.49
CA ASP A 87 5.75 -16.02 55.07
C ASP A 87 4.95 -15.73 56.37
N PRO A 88 3.90 -16.53 56.69
CA PRO A 88 3.03 -17.35 55.81
C PRO A 88 1.53 -17.33 56.20
N HIS A 89 0.67 -17.88 55.32
CA HIS A 89 -0.59 -18.63 55.57
C HIS A 89 -1.54 -18.46 54.36
N ALA A 90 -2.36 -19.42 53.91
CA ALA A 90 -2.31 -20.89 53.87
C ALA A 90 -3.54 -21.38 53.05
N ILE A 91 -3.38 -22.43 52.22
CA ILE A 91 -4.39 -23.44 51.83
C ILE A 91 -5.74 -22.90 51.25
N GLN A 92 -6.07 -22.96 49.94
CA GLN A 92 -6.08 -24.06 48.94
C GLN A 92 -7.31 -25.01 49.06
N GLU A 93 -7.88 -25.41 47.92
CA GLU A 93 -8.89 -26.49 47.72
C GLU A 93 -10.37 -26.18 48.10
N SER A 94 -11.41 -26.78 47.47
CA SER A 94 -11.56 -27.41 46.13
C SER A 94 -13.04 -27.67 45.79
N VAL A 95 -13.39 -27.73 44.49
CA VAL A 95 -14.62 -28.36 43.93
C VAL A 95 -14.23 -28.99 42.57
N TRP A 96 -13.96 -30.31 42.51
CA TRP A 96 -14.87 -31.39 42.08
C TRP A 96 -15.43 -31.17 40.64
N ASP A 97 -14.84 -31.81 39.62
CA ASP A 97 -15.19 -33.14 39.03
C ASP A 97 -16.39 -33.07 38.05
N ILE A 98 -16.54 -33.89 37.01
CA ILE A 98 -16.13 -35.27 36.66
C ILE A 98 -15.53 -35.23 35.22
N GLY A 99 -14.64 -36.09 34.69
CA GLY A 99 -14.12 -37.42 35.04
C GLY A 99 -14.36 -38.40 33.86
N GLY A 100 -13.45 -39.29 33.45
CA GLY A 100 -12.07 -39.57 33.89
C GLY A 100 -11.42 -40.68 33.04
N ASN A 101 -10.25 -41.17 33.46
CA ASN A 101 -9.56 -42.43 33.07
C ASN A 101 -9.24 -42.70 31.57
N ASP A 102 -8.18 -43.45 31.21
CA ASP A 102 -7.35 -44.40 31.98
C ASP A 102 -5.82 -44.11 31.92
N GLU A 103 -5.06 -44.81 32.78
CA GLU A 103 -3.59 -44.79 32.83
C GLU A 103 -2.95 -45.94 31.98
N TYR A 104 -1.62 -46.08 31.76
CA TYR A 104 -0.49 -45.38 32.38
C TYR A 104 0.65 -44.93 31.39
N PRO A 105 1.92 -45.40 31.36
CA PRO A 105 3.03 -44.47 31.05
C PRO A 105 3.99 -44.88 29.91
N SER A 106 4.85 -43.93 29.47
CA SER A 106 6.32 -44.00 29.64
C SER A 106 7.14 -43.30 28.54
N LYS A 107 7.78 -42.18 28.92
CA LYS A 107 9.06 -41.63 28.39
C LYS A 107 9.15 -41.25 26.90
N ARG A 108 9.22 -39.93 26.63
CA ARG A 108 10.46 -39.26 26.12
C ARG A 108 10.29 -37.72 25.96
N GLY A 109 11.40 -37.00 26.15
CA GLY A 109 11.70 -35.72 25.48
C GLY A 109 11.06 -34.43 26.04
N ASN A 110 11.85 -33.63 26.76
CA ASN A 110 11.49 -32.23 27.04
C ASN A 110 11.57 -31.38 25.76
N ASN A 111 10.49 -30.69 25.41
CA ASN A 111 10.48 -29.46 24.61
C ASN A 111 9.15 -28.71 24.82
N LEU A 112 9.01 -28.02 25.96
CA LEU A 112 7.86 -27.15 26.25
C LEU A 112 8.27 -25.68 26.10
N TYR A 113 7.77 -24.98 25.08
CA TYR A 113 7.64 -23.50 25.08
C TYR A 113 6.60 -22.94 24.08
N THR A 114 5.52 -23.69 23.79
CA THR A 114 4.32 -23.13 23.16
C THR A 114 3.06 -23.73 23.77
N ASP A 115 2.58 -23.14 24.87
CA ASP A 115 1.13 -22.96 25.03
C ASP A 115 0.82 -21.86 26.07
N ARG A 116 0.17 -20.80 25.59
CA ARG A 116 -0.52 -19.80 26.41
C ARG A 116 -1.72 -19.32 25.61
N ILE A 117 -2.91 -19.75 26.03
CA ILE A 117 -4.18 -19.31 25.46
C ILE A 117 -4.31 -17.80 25.71
N ILE A 118 -4.43 -17.01 24.64
CA ILE A 118 -4.64 -15.56 24.70
C ILE A 118 -6.16 -15.28 24.62
N PRO A 119 -6.74 -14.43 25.48
CA PRO A 119 -8.18 -14.16 25.47
C PRO A 119 -8.69 -13.58 24.15
N ARG A 120 -9.91 -13.98 23.74
CA ARG A 120 -10.62 -13.37 22.60
C ARG A 120 -11.04 -11.95 22.95
N TYR A 121 -10.47 -10.94 22.27
CA TYR A 121 -10.92 -9.55 22.34
C TYR A 121 -10.83 -8.86 20.97
N THR A 122 -11.89 -9.02 20.16
CA THR A 122 -12.68 -7.96 19.49
C THR A 122 -13.65 -8.65 18.54
N SER A 123 -14.92 -8.74 18.92
CA SER A 123 -15.97 -9.39 18.14
C SER A 123 -16.54 -8.46 17.05
N LEU A 124 -16.29 -8.82 15.80
CA LEU A 124 -17.37 -8.87 14.80
C LEU A 124 -17.65 -10.35 14.58
N GLU A 125 -18.39 -10.98 15.50
CA GLU A 125 -19.04 -12.24 15.17
C GLU A 125 -20.22 -11.91 14.23
N PRO A 126 -20.41 -12.64 13.11
CA PRO A 126 -21.72 -12.66 12.47
C PRO A 126 -22.75 -13.23 13.46
N GLU A 127 -24.00 -12.83 13.32
CA GLU A 127 -25.07 -13.34 14.20
C GLU A 127 -25.18 -14.87 14.11
N ARG A 128 -25.69 -15.50 15.19
CA ARG A 128 -25.69 -16.95 15.36
C ARG A 128 -26.67 -17.66 14.43
N ASP A 129 -26.31 -17.80 13.18
CA ASP A 129 -26.86 -18.84 12.31
C ASP A 129 -25.83 -19.35 11.29
N GLY A 130 -25.93 -20.63 10.95
CA GLY A 130 -24.92 -21.39 10.19
C GLY A 130 -24.88 -21.11 8.67
N GLY A 131 -25.07 -19.86 8.26
CA GLY A 131 -25.18 -19.48 6.85
C GLY A 131 -23.86 -19.50 6.05
N PRO A 132 -23.93 -19.51 4.70
CA PRO A 132 -22.76 -19.61 3.80
C PRO A 132 -21.91 -18.32 3.68
N TYR A 133 -21.88 -17.52 4.76
CA TYR A 133 -21.22 -16.21 4.85
C TYR A 133 -20.16 -16.15 5.97
N GLY A 134 -19.91 -17.25 6.69
CA GLY A 134 -18.80 -17.35 7.63
C GLY A 134 -17.43 -17.32 6.93
N PRO A 135 -16.37 -16.78 7.56
CA PRO A 135 -15.03 -16.79 7.00
C PRO A 135 -14.52 -18.24 6.90
N SER A 136 -13.94 -18.62 5.77
CA SER A 136 -13.45 -19.99 5.55
C SER A 136 -12.24 -20.34 6.40
N ALA A 137 -11.91 -21.63 6.53
CA ALA A 137 -10.79 -22.11 7.37
C ALA A 137 -9.46 -21.44 7.01
N GLY A 138 -9.20 -21.17 5.73
CA GLY A 138 -8.04 -20.43 5.28
C GLY A 138 -8.08 -18.93 5.65
N GLN A 139 -9.25 -18.28 5.56
CA GLN A 139 -9.43 -16.89 6.02
C GLN A 139 -9.29 -16.76 7.55
N GLN A 140 -9.82 -17.71 8.32
CA GLN A 140 -9.62 -17.82 9.76
C GLN A 140 -8.13 -18.02 10.10
N SER A 141 -7.43 -18.89 9.37
CA SER A 141 -5.98 -19.10 9.51
C SER A 141 -5.17 -17.84 9.20
N LYS A 142 -5.55 -17.09 8.16
CA LYS A 142 -4.97 -15.78 7.79
C LYS A 142 -5.21 -14.72 8.87
N PHE A 143 -6.39 -14.69 9.48
CA PHE A 143 -6.70 -13.82 10.62
C PHE A 143 -5.85 -14.20 11.86
N LEU A 144 -5.77 -15.49 12.20
CA LEU A 144 -4.92 -16.00 13.28
C LEU A 144 -3.42 -15.72 13.04
N TYR A 145 -2.95 -15.78 11.79
CA TYR A 145 -1.58 -15.42 11.43
C TYR A 145 -1.31 -13.92 11.61
N ASN A 146 -2.22 -13.06 11.15
CA ASN A 146 -2.12 -11.61 11.39
C ASN A 146 -2.13 -11.26 12.89
N MET A 147 -2.95 -11.96 13.69
CA MET A 147 -2.96 -11.83 15.15
C MET A 147 -1.64 -12.32 15.78
N LYS A 148 -1.04 -13.42 15.30
CA LYS A 148 0.30 -13.87 15.73
C LYS A 148 1.40 -12.86 15.34
N ALA A 149 1.31 -12.21 14.18
CA ALA A 149 2.27 -11.20 13.74
C ALA A 149 2.27 -9.93 14.61
N LEU A 150 1.16 -9.61 15.28
CA LEU A 150 1.08 -8.55 16.29
C LEU A 150 1.81 -8.90 17.61
N VAL A 151 2.01 -10.19 17.92
CA VAL A 151 2.63 -10.65 19.18
C VAL A 151 4.16 -10.55 19.14
N ASP A 152 4.79 -10.77 17.98
CA ASP A 152 6.23 -10.52 17.78
C ASP A 152 6.51 -9.44 16.71
N PRO A 153 6.62 -8.16 17.11
CA PRO A 153 7.05 -7.08 16.23
C PRO A 153 8.59 -7.02 16.04
N THR A 154 9.35 -8.05 16.45
CA THR A 154 10.81 -8.12 16.23
C THR A 154 11.18 -8.84 14.93
N SER A 155 10.45 -9.90 14.57
CA SER A 155 10.56 -10.59 13.28
C SER A 155 10.45 -9.64 12.07
N THR A 156 11.34 -9.83 11.10
CA THR A 156 11.35 -9.07 9.83
C THR A 156 10.13 -9.36 8.97
N GLN A 157 9.58 -10.58 9.03
CA GLN A 157 8.37 -10.97 8.30
C GLN A 157 7.13 -10.34 8.93
N ASN A 158 7.01 -10.39 10.25
CA ASN A 158 5.91 -9.74 10.98
C ASN A 158 5.92 -8.21 10.78
N ARG A 159 7.11 -7.59 10.72
CA ARG A 159 7.24 -6.16 10.38
C ARG A 159 6.74 -5.80 8.99
N ARG A 160 6.84 -6.69 7.98
CA ARG A 160 6.18 -6.48 6.68
C ARG A 160 4.66 -6.51 6.83
N VAL A 161 4.11 -7.56 7.46
CA VAL A 161 2.67 -7.67 7.76
C VAL A 161 2.13 -6.44 8.51
N LEU A 162 2.88 -5.91 9.48
CA LEU A 162 2.51 -4.69 10.23
C LEU A 162 2.61 -3.40 9.39
N SER A 163 3.60 -3.30 8.52
CA SER A 163 3.74 -2.21 7.55
C SER A 163 2.58 -2.23 6.54
N ASP A 164 2.26 -3.40 5.98
CA ASP A 164 1.35 -3.53 4.85
C ASP A 164 -0.12 -3.45 5.28
N ASN A 165 -0.48 -4.03 6.44
CA ASN A 165 -1.86 -3.99 6.95
C ASN A 165 -2.18 -2.70 7.73
N TYR A 166 -1.21 -2.14 8.47
CA TYR A 166 -1.47 -1.01 9.40
C TYR A 166 -0.69 0.27 9.08
N GLY A 167 0.26 0.25 8.15
CA GLY A 167 1.11 1.39 7.80
C GLY A 167 2.23 1.69 8.79
N VAL A 168 2.60 0.72 9.64
CA VAL A 168 3.54 0.94 10.76
C VAL A 168 4.96 0.49 10.41
N THR A 169 5.77 1.41 9.89
CA THR A 169 7.19 1.20 9.59
C THR A 169 8.05 1.30 10.85
N LEU A 170 8.16 0.18 11.59
CA LEU A 170 9.04 0.10 12.77
C LEU A 170 10.53 0.22 12.38
N PRO A 171 11.34 1.07 13.06
CA PRO A 171 12.76 1.18 12.79
C PRO A 171 13.50 -0.15 12.92
N ALA A 172 14.44 -0.42 12.01
CA ALA A 172 15.26 -1.61 12.04
C ALA A 172 16.16 -1.63 13.30
N LEU A 173 15.76 -2.39 14.31
CA LEU A 173 16.59 -2.72 15.46
C LEU A 173 17.75 -3.63 15.03
N VAL A 174 18.83 -3.01 14.55
CA VAL A 174 20.10 -3.69 14.30
C VAL A 174 20.67 -4.12 15.65
N ASP A 175 20.61 -5.42 15.96
CA ASP A 175 21.24 -5.94 17.17
C ASP A 175 22.77 -5.87 17.05
N LYS A 176 23.34 -4.86 17.71
CA LYS A 176 24.78 -4.58 17.72
C LYS A 176 25.62 -5.65 18.41
N LYS A 177 25.01 -6.70 18.98
CA LYS A 177 25.73 -7.87 19.51
C LYS A 177 26.02 -8.93 18.44
N ALA A 178 25.25 -8.97 17.35
CA ALA A 178 25.36 -10.03 16.34
C ALA A 178 26.47 -9.77 15.30
N SER A 179 26.70 -8.51 14.92
CA SER A 179 27.71 -8.16 13.90
C SER A 179 29.09 -7.88 14.52
N LYS A 180 30.03 -8.81 14.31
CA LYS A 180 31.47 -8.53 14.49
C LYS A 180 31.93 -7.53 13.42
N VAL A 181 31.89 -6.24 13.75
CA VAL A 181 32.40 -5.17 12.88
C VAL A 181 33.89 -5.39 12.60
N PRO A 182 34.34 -5.46 11.32
CA PRO A 182 35.77 -5.54 11.00
C PRO A 182 36.52 -4.30 11.51
N GLN A 183 37.74 -4.48 12.03
CA GLN A 183 38.58 -3.35 12.46
C GLN A 183 39.17 -2.60 11.25
N VAL A 184 38.39 -1.70 10.68
CA VAL A 184 38.88 -0.69 9.72
C VAL A 184 39.72 0.33 10.49
N LYS A 185 40.94 0.61 10.01
CA LYS A 185 41.81 1.66 10.56
C LYS A 185 41.12 3.03 10.44
N ALA A 186 41.29 3.88 11.45
CA ALA A 186 40.81 5.26 11.39
C ALA A 186 41.55 6.05 10.29
N VAL A 187 40.88 6.30 9.17
CA VAL A 187 41.34 7.22 8.12
C VAL A 187 40.91 8.63 8.49
N THR A 188 41.87 9.52 8.72
CA THR A 188 41.61 10.95 8.92
C THR A 188 41.63 11.67 7.57
N GLY A 189 40.46 11.82 6.96
CA GLY A 189 40.24 12.58 5.73
C GLY A 189 38.76 12.97 5.59
N SER A 190 38.45 13.94 4.73
CA SER A 190 37.06 14.25 4.39
C SER A 190 36.46 13.11 3.57
N THR A 191 35.37 12.51 4.05
CA THR A 191 34.60 11.48 3.34
C THR A 191 33.35 12.08 2.67
N VAL A 192 33.49 13.28 2.10
CA VAL A 192 32.46 13.98 1.34
C VAL A 192 33.07 14.48 0.03
N GLU A 193 32.70 13.85 -1.08
CA GLU A 193 32.89 14.40 -2.42
C GLU A 193 31.87 15.54 -2.68
N HIS A 194 32.13 16.40 -3.65
CA HIS A 194 31.28 17.57 -3.95
C HIS A 194 29.89 17.18 -4.50
N LEU A 195 28.93 16.99 -3.60
CA LEU A 195 27.53 16.71 -3.94
C LEU A 195 26.77 17.97 -4.37
N ALA A 196 26.82 18.28 -5.68
CA ALA A 196 26.00 19.30 -6.34
C ALA A 196 24.72 18.72 -7.01
N VAL A 197 24.19 17.61 -6.49
CA VAL A 197 23.07 16.87 -7.10
C VAL A 197 21.92 16.69 -6.12
N LEU A 198 20.70 17.03 -6.58
CA LEU A 198 19.46 16.88 -5.81
C LEU A 198 18.98 15.41 -5.81
N PRO A 199 18.15 14.98 -4.83
CA PRO A 199 17.57 13.65 -4.82
C PRO A 199 16.83 13.32 -6.13
N ARG A 200 17.02 12.08 -6.62
CA ARG A 200 16.55 11.61 -7.94
C ARG A 200 15.02 11.70 -8.14
N ALA A 201 14.25 11.79 -7.06
CA ALA A 201 12.79 11.98 -7.10
C ALA A 201 12.37 13.38 -7.57
N ASN A 202 13.25 14.39 -7.52
CA ASN A 202 12.92 15.80 -7.77
C ASN A 202 13.61 16.36 -9.04
N ARG A 203 14.02 15.53 -9.99
CA ARG A 203 14.60 15.96 -11.28
C ARG A 203 13.98 15.21 -12.45
N VAL A 204 13.50 15.96 -13.45
CA VAL A 204 13.08 15.42 -14.77
C VAL A 204 14.30 15.21 -15.67
N ASP A 205 15.32 16.07 -15.56
CA ASP A 205 16.64 15.91 -16.16
C ASP A 205 17.72 16.02 -15.05
N PRO A 206 18.60 15.02 -14.87
CA PRO A 206 19.68 15.07 -13.89
C PRO A 206 20.85 15.99 -14.28
N GLN A 207 21.01 16.39 -15.55
CA GLN A 207 22.16 17.16 -16.05
C GLN A 207 22.02 18.68 -15.88
N LEU A 208 20.79 19.20 -15.74
CA LEU A 208 20.55 20.63 -15.54
C LEU A 208 20.97 21.10 -14.15
N ASN A 209 21.59 22.29 -14.10
CA ASN A 209 21.91 22.99 -12.87
C ASN A 209 20.62 23.39 -12.12
N PRO A 210 20.59 23.35 -10.78
CA PRO A 210 19.44 23.81 -10.00
C PRO A 210 19.23 25.32 -10.20
N PRO A 211 17.96 25.80 -10.21
CA PRO A 211 17.68 27.22 -10.34
C PRO A 211 18.21 28.03 -9.14
N PRO A 212 18.62 29.29 -9.34
CA PRO A 212 19.13 30.13 -8.26
C PRO A 212 18.05 30.42 -7.22
N ILE A 213 18.42 30.39 -5.93
CA ILE A 213 17.51 30.72 -4.83
C ILE A 213 17.29 32.24 -4.81
N HIS A 214 16.10 32.68 -5.20
CA HIS A 214 15.72 34.09 -5.12
C HIS A 214 15.38 34.51 -3.69
N GLU A 215 15.53 35.81 -3.40
CA GLU A 215 15.30 36.37 -2.06
C GLU A 215 13.86 36.13 -1.55
N ALA A 216 12.88 36.12 -2.46
CA ALA A 216 11.48 35.79 -2.16
C ALA A 216 11.26 34.33 -1.71
N ASP A 217 12.18 33.41 -2.02
CA ASP A 217 12.18 32.05 -1.50
C ASP A 217 12.95 31.93 -0.18
N ALA A 218 14.04 32.70 0.01
CA ALA A 218 14.70 32.82 1.31
C ALA A 218 13.75 33.33 2.41
N ARG A 219 12.90 34.32 2.08
CA ARG A 219 11.87 34.88 2.97
C ARG A 219 10.77 33.87 3.37
N LYS A 220 10.64 32.72 2.71
CA LYS A 220 9.71 31.62 3.09
C LYS A 220 10.28 30.69 4.16
N GLY A 221 11.52 30.93 4.59
CA GLY A 221 12.16 30.21 5.69
C GLY A 221 12.82 28.88 5.28
N ILE A 222 13.82 28.50 6.07
CA ILE A 222 14.72 27.36 5.81
C ILE A 222 13.96 26.04 5.65
N LEU A 223 12.87 25.83 6.39
CA LEU A 223 12.07 24.60 6.29
C LEU A 223 11.48 24.44 4.88
N SER A 224 10.92 25.51 4.30
CA SER A 224 10.36 25.49 2.94
C SER A 224 11.43 25.21 1.88
N LEU A 225 12.66 25.68 2.09
CA LEU A 225 13.81 25.41 1.20
C LEU A 225 14.28 23.95 1.31
N ILE A 226 14.25 23.34 2.50
CA ILE A 226 14.57 21.92 2.69
C ILE A 226 13.47 21.02 2.12
N GLU A 227 12.19 21.33 2.36
CA GLU A 227 11.04 20.59 1.84
C GLU A 227 10.95 20.64 0.30
N ARG A 228 11.29 21.78 -0.31
CA ARG A 228 11.42 21.91 -1.78
C ARG A 228 12.73 21.32 -2.32
N GLY A 229 13.61 20.79 -1.46
CA GLY A 229 14.90 20.20 -1.82
C GLY A 229 15.99 21.20 -2.23
N LEU A 230 15.71 22.50 -2.22
CA LEU A 230 16.67 23.57 -2.59
C LEU A 230 17.86 23.63 -1.60
N ILE A 231 17.66 23.16 -0.36
CA ILE A 231 18.72 22.93 0.61
C ILE A 231 18.73 21.42 0.97
N PRO A 232 19.85 20.69 0.78
CA PRO A 232 19.94 19.30 1.22
C PRO A 232 19.75 19.16 2.73
N PRO A 233 18.98 18.15 3.24
CA PRO A 233 18.73 17.97 4.67
C PRO A 233 19.97 17.74 5.56
N ALA A 234 21.14 17.52 4.96
CA ALA A 234 22.43 17.31 5.62
C ALA A 234 23.41 18.49 5.49
N ALA A 235 22.99 19.62 4.88
CA ALA A 235 23.85 20.79 4.73
C ALA A 235 24.08 21.51 6.08
N GLU A 236 25.33 21.87 6.38
CA GLU A 236 25.62 22.78 7.49
C GLU A 236 25.22 24.21 7.10
N LEU A 237 24.24 24.78 7.80
CA LEU A 237 23.74 26.14 7.57
C LEU A 237 24.37 27.11 8.57
N THR A 238 25.32 27.92 8.12
CA THR A 238 25.80 29.11 8.82
C THR A 238 24.74 30.20 8.74
N LEU A 239 24.10 30.49 9.87
CA LEU A 239 23.15 31.61 10.01
C LEU A 239 23.87 32.86 10.51
N ASP A 240 23.79 33.94 9.75
CA ASP A 240 24.30 35.26 10.14
C ASP A 240 23.16 36.30 10.03
N PRO A 241 22.79 37.01 11.13
CA PRO A 241 23.29 36.84 12.49
C PRO A 241 22.87 35.51 13.12
N ASN A 242 23.79 34.90 13.87
CA ASN A 242 23.53 33.67 14.62
C ASN A 242 22.37 33.89 15.63
N PRO A 243 21.31 33.07 15.61
CA PRO A 243 20.19 33.20 16.54
C PRO A 243 20.58 32.97 18.01
N VAL A 244 21.71 32.30 18.28
CA VAL A 244 22.27 32.14 19.63
C VAL A 244 23.23 33.30 19.93
N ARG A 245 22.69 34.41 20.45
CA ARG A 245 23.51 35.49 21.03
C ARG A 245 24.00 35.09 22.42
N HIS A 246 25.29 34.79 22.55
CA HIS A 246 25.93 34.59 23.86
C HIS A 246 25.98 35.91 24.65
N ARG A 247 25.00 36.12 25.54
CA ARG A 247 25.05 37.15 26.59
C ARG A 247 25.62 36.52 27.87
N ALA A 248 26.53 37.20 28.55
CA ALA A 248 26.94 36.80 29.90
C ALA A 248 25.75 36.97 30.87
N VAL A 249 25.56 36.03 31.78
CA VAL A 249 24.55 36.14 32.84
C VAL A 249 25.09 37.09 33.91
N GLU A 250 24.38 38.19 34.15
CA GLU A 250 24.58 39.02 35.32
C GLU A 250 23.98 38.30 36.54
N LEU A 251 24.79 38.11 37.58
CA LEU A 251 24.36 37.48 38.83
C LEU A 251 23.67 38.54 39.69
N HIS A 252 22.35 38.43 39.82
CA HIS A 252 21.57 39.24 40.75
C HIS A 252 21.76 38.75 42.20
N ASP A 253 21.78 39.70 43.13
CA ASP A 253 21.89 39.43 44.57
C ASP A 253 20.55 38.84 45.08
N PRO A 254 20.52 37.75 45.89
CA PRO A 254 19.27 37.05 46.24
C PRO A 254 18.21 37.85 47.01
N THR A 255 18.49 39.10 47.36
CA THR A 255 17.57 40.03 48.04
C THR A 255 16.81 40.96 47.09
N GLU A 256 17.21 41.11 45.81
CA GLU A 256 16.51 41.94 44.82
C GLU A 256 15.22 41.27 44.30
N LYS A 257 14.13 41.35 45.07
CA LYS A 257 12.78 41.20 44.49
C LYS A 257 12.43 42.45 43.67
N LYS A 258 12.48 42.35 42.34
CA LYS A 258 11.90 43.34 41.42
C LYS A 258 10.50 42.92 40.99
N ASP A 259 9.51 43.69 41.40
CA ASP A 259 8.15 43.61 40.85
C ASP A 259 8.15 44.11 39.40
N ASN A 260 7.79 43.24 38.46
CA ASN A 260 7.71 43.58 37.04
C ASN A 260 6.46 44.44 36.74
N LYS A 261 6.58 45.76 36.92
CA LYS A 261 5.64 46.72 36.32
C LYS A 261 5.81 46.72 34.80
N LEU A 262 4.80 46.23 34.09
CA LEU A 262 4.71 46.32 32.62
C LEU A 262 4.47 47.77 32.18
N GLY A 263 5.35 48.27 31.32
CA GLY A 263 5.17 49.51 30.54
C GLY A 263 4.61 49.23 29.14
N PRO A 264 3.90 50.17 28.49
CA PRO A 264 3.13 49.89 27.28
C PRO A 264 3.88 50.11 25.95
N GLY A 265 3.47 49.37 24.91
CA GLY A 265 3.89 49.54 23.50
C GLY A 265 4.85 48.46 23.00
N GLY A 266 4.69 47.88 21.81
CA GLY A 266 3.64 48.03 20.80
C GLY A 266 3.65 46.85 19.80
N PHE A 267 2.58 46.65 19.03
CA PHE A 267 2.41 45.47 18.17
C PHE A 267 3.16 45.56 16.82
N GLY A 268 3.80 44.46 16.40
CA GLY A 268 4.37 44.26 15.07
C GLY A 268 5.03 42.88 14.90
N ASP A 269 4.81 42.24 13.75
CA ASP A 269 5.41 40.98 13.24
C ASP A 269 5.58 39.75 14.16
N GLY A 270 4.71 38.76 13.91
CA GLY A 270 5.14 37.43 13.45
C GLY A 270 5.83 36.48 14.42
N THR A 271 6.01 36.85 15.69
CA THR A 271 6.78 36.05 16.66
C THR A 271 5.90 35.38 17.72
N TYR A 272 5.73 34.06 17.60
CA TYR A 272 4.95 33.23 18.52
C TYR A 272 5.65 33.06 19.89
N ASN A 273 5.37 33.95 20.83
CA ASN A 273 5.86 33.84 22.22
C ASN A 273 5.11 32.74 22.99
N LEU A 274 5.76 31.58 23.14
CA LEU A 274 5.21 30.36 23.76
C LEU A 274 5.07 30.43 25.31
N ALA A 275 4.96 31.65 25.86
CA ALA A 275 4.59 31.93 27.25
C ALA A 275 3.12 32.38 27.39
N HIS A 276 2.42 32.63 26.29
CA HIS A 276 1.01 33.08 26.26
C HIS A 276 0.01 31.96 25.95
N VAL A 277 0.18 30.81 26.58
CA VAL A 277 -0.86 29.76 26.65
C VAL A 277 -1.20 29.50 28.11
N LYS A 278 -2.04 30.37 28.68
CA LYS A 278 -2.91 29.98 29.80
C LYS A 278 -3.97 29.04 29.25
N VAL A 279 -4.20 27.94 29.94
CA VAL A 279 -5.37 27.08 29.72
C VAL A 279 -6.42 27.53 30.72
N ASP A 280 -7.19 28.55 30.36
CA ASP A 280 -8.30 29.03 31.20
C ASP A 280 -9.47 28.04 31.06
N VAL A 281 -9.46 27.02 31.93
CA VAL A 281 -10.63 26.19 32.21
C VAL A 281 -11.52 26.97 33.17
N GLU A 282 -12.56 27.62 32.65
CA GLU A 282 -13.84 27.89 33.32
C GLU A 282 -14.69 28.83 32.45
N ASN A 283 -15.83 28.34 31.96
CA ASN A 283 -17.16 28.88 32.31
C ASN A 283 -18.26 28.16 31.55
N LEU A 284 -19.09 27.40 32.28
CA LEU A 284 -20.37 26.92 31.79
C LEU A 284 -21.39 26.86 32.93
N HIS A 285 -21.77 28.04 33.45
CA HIS A 285 -23.12 28.31 33.97
C HIS A 285 -23.39 29.83 33.88
N GLN A 286 -24.67 30.21 33.84
CA GLN A 286 -25.12 31.58 33.51
C GLN A 286 -25.84 32.25 34.69
N THR A 287 -25.91 33.59 34.63
CA THR A 287 -26.92 34.47 35.29
C THR A 287 -27.14 34.34 36.80
N SER A 288 -26.72 35.34 37.58
CA SER A 288 -27.63 36.43 38.03
C SER A 288 -26.96 37.48 38.94
N ASP A 289 -27.44 38.72 38.82
CA ASP A 289 -27.65 39.78 39.82
C ASP A 289 -26.59 40.21 40.87
N SER A 290 -25.85 41.26 40.48
CA SER A 290 -26.02 42.63 41.03
C SER A 290 -25.12 43.19 42.16
N LEU A 291 -24.83 44.50 42.01
CA LEU A 291 -24.63 45.55 43.02
C LEU A 291 -23.44 45.55 44.02
N ALA A 292 -22.43 46.34 43.64
CA ALA A 292 -22.05 47.61 44.33
C ALA A 292 -20.85 47.70 45.32
N LYS A 293 -19.94 48.61 44.95
CA LYS A 293 -19.26 49.66 45.76
C LYS A 293 -18.06 49.34 46.69
N GLN A 294 -16.92 49.91 46.25
CA GLN A 294 -16.12 50.96 46.91
C GLN A 294 -14.93 50.65 47.85
N ALA A 295 -13.88 51.45 47.58
CA ALA A 295 -12.90 52.04 48.50
C ALA A 295 -11.66 51.21 48.91
N ALA A 296 -10.63 51.96 49.29
CA ALA A 296 -9.29 51.50 49.67
C ALA A 296 -8.87 52.17 50.98
N VAL A 297 -7.84 51.65 51.66
CA VAL A 297 -6.95 52.40 52.57
C VAL A 297 -5.70 51.55 52.90
N SER A 298 -4.60 52.23 53.24
CA SER A 298 -3.30 51.68 53.69
C SER A 298 -2.75 52.60 54.80
N PRO A 299 -1.56 52.32 55.38
CA PRO A 299 -1.07 51.14 56.12
C PRO A 299 -0.69 51.54 57.57
N ILE A 300 -0.03 50.70 58.40
CA ILE A 300 0.84 51.21 59.50
C ILE A 300 1.87 50.22 60.10
N ILE A 301 3.13 50.68 60.16
CA ILE A 301 4.25 50.38 61.10
C ILE A 301 4.85 48.95 61.21
N ALA A 302 6.15 48.92 61.55
CA ALA A 302 7.03 47.75 61.66
C ALA A 302 7.87 47.78 62.96
N LYS A 303 8.67 46.73 63.23
CA LYS A 303 9.93 46.84 64.01
C LYS A 303 10.85 45.60 63.87
N VAL A 304 12.14 45.82 64.11
CA VAL A 304 13.21 44.83 64.36
C VAL A 304 13.78 45.11 65.77
N PRO A 305 14.54 44.21 66.41
CA PRO A 305 16.00 44.39 66.41
C PRO A 305 16.83 43.08 66.42
N SER A 306 18.14 43.20 66.58
CA SER A 306 19.18 42.18 66.35
C SER A 306 19.94 41.73 67.61
N SER A 307 20.66 40.60 67.52
CA SER A 307 21.81 40.25 68.39
C SER A 307 22.77 39.28 67.69
N ALA A 308 23.94 39.01 68.30
CA ALA A 308 25.19 38.65 67.60
C ALA A 308 26.11 37.70 68.40
N LEU A 309 27.30 37.38 67.83
CA LEU A 309 28.44 36.63 68.43
C LEU A 309 28.17 35.11 68.64
N SER A 310 29.13 34.18 68.81
CA SER A 310 30.59 34.06 68.47
C SER A 310 31.10 32.64 68.83
N GLY A 311 32.21 32.14 68.24
CA GLY A 311 33.07 31.12 68.88
C GLY A 311 33.21 29.73 68.22
N ASP A 312 34.34 29.53 67.52
CA ASP A 312 35.40 28.50 67.70
C ASP A 312 35.19 26.96 67.74
N ASP A 313 36.34 26.30 67.46
CA ASP A 313 36.83 24.96 67.82
C ASP A 313 36.48 23.63 67.06
N LEU A 314 37.38 23.34 66.09
CA LEU A 314 38.35 22.21 66.07
C LEU A 314 37.93 20.71 65.99
N SER A 315 38.68 20.02 65.12
CA SER A 315 39.02 18.57 65.16
C SER A 315 37.93 17.56 64.70
N SER A 316 38.23 16.36 64.18
CA SER A 316 39.43 15.86 63.49
C SER A 316 39.15 14.54 62.73
N ASN A 317 40.16 14.07 61.98
CA ASN A 317 40.47 12.66 61.67
C ASN A 317 39.74 11.87 60.55
N GLN A 318 40.60 11.32 59.68
CA GLN A 318 40.63 9.93 59.16
C GLN A 318 39.59 9.45 58.15
N SER A 319 40.03 9.44 56.88
CA SER A 319 39.79 8.30 55.98
C SER A 319 40.69 7.11 56.39
N PRO A 320 40.38 5.87 55.95
CA PRO A 320 40.99 5.44 54.68
C PRO A 320 40.06 4.57 53.79
N ALA A 321 40.35 4.59 52.48
CA ALA A 321 39.76 3.64 51.53
C ALA A 321 40.51 2.30 51.50
N ARG A 322 39.85 1.21 51.09
CA ARG A 322 40.51 -0.08 50.83
C ARG A 322 39.89 -0.86 49.66
N SER A 323 40.15 -0.41 48.43
CA SER A 323 39.92 -1.21 47.23
C SER A 323 41.07 -2.22 47.02
N ARG A 324 40.75 -3.44 46.59
CA ARG A 324 41.73 -4.51 46.30
C ARG A 324 41.73 -4.77 44.78
N ALA A 325 42.91 -4.95 44.19
CA ALA A 325 43.09 -4.86 42.75
C ALA A 325 43.16 -6.21 42.02
N THR A 326 42.67 -6.23 40.77
CA THR A 326 43.02 -7.18 39.69
C THR A 326 43.19 -6.35 38.41
N SER A 327 44.41 -6.07 37.97
CA SER A 327 45.25 -6.95 37.14
C SER A 327 44.72 -7.12 35.70
N ALA A 328 45.32 -6.36 34.77
CA ALA A 328 45.23 -6.57 33.33
C ALA A 328 46.61 -6.26 32.71
N LYS A 329 46.99 -7.01 31.66
CA LYS A 329 48.40 -7.12 31.22
C LYS A 329 48.81 -6.08 30.18
N SER A 330 50.04 -5.60 30.35
CA SER A 330 50.92 -4.95 29.37
C SER A 330 50.68 -5.35 27.90
N SER A 331 50.57 -4.36 27.03
CA SER A 331 51.08 -4.41 25.65
C SER A 331 52.18 -3.33 25.49
N LYS A 332 53.29 -3.69 24.84
CA LYS A 332 54.47 -2.83 24.70
C LYS A 332 54.35 -1.92 23.47
N SER A 333 54.74 -0.66 23.60
CA SER A 333 55.26 0.16 22.49
C SER A 333 56.70 0.58 22.83
N GLN A 334 57.55 0.74 21.81
CA GLN A 334 59.00 0.71 21.98
C GLN A 334 59.57 2.03 22.53
N LEU A 335 60.51 1.90 23.48
CA LEU A 335 61.43 2.97 23.84
C LEU A 335 62.50 3.09 22.75
N VAL A 336 62.63 4.27 22.14
CA VAL A 336 63.82 4.65 21.38
C VAL A 336 64.82 5.26 22.38
N PRO A 337 66.06 4.76 22.47
CA PRO A 337 67.02 5.27 23.45
C PRO A 337 67.56 6.64 23.02
N LEU A 338 67.31 7.68 23.81
CA LEU A 338 68.15 8.89 23.78
C LEU A 338 69.47 8.58 24.49
N LYS A 339 70.59 8.89 23.83
CA LYS A 339 71.94 8.71 24.36
C LYS A 339 72.12 9.52 25.65
N THR A 340 72.88 8.97 26.59
CA THR A 340 73.54 9.76 27.64
C THR A 340 74.40 10.82 26.95
N ILE A 341 74.21 12.09 27.33
CA ILE A 341 75.06 13.20 26.92
C ILE A 341 75.82 13.65 28.17
N GLU A 342 77.14 13.56 28.13
CA GLU A 342 78.02 14.07 29.18
C GLU A 342 77.92 15.61 29.26
N PRO A 343 78.16 16.22 30.43
CA PRO A 343 78.03 17.66 30.59
C PRO A 343 79.11 18.41 29.79
N LEU A 344 78.73 18.89 28.61
CA LEU A 344 79.46 19.95 27.92
C LEU A 344 79.61 21.16 28.88
N PRO A 345 80.77 21.84 28.87
CA PRO A 345 80.95 23.06 29.67
C PRO A 345 79.93 24.13 29.23
N PRO A 346 79.57 25.07 30.12
CA PRO A 346 78.57 26.09 29.79
C PRO A 346 79.01 26.91 28.57
N PRO A 347 78.12 27.13 27.58
CA PRO A 347 78.46 27.95 26.42
C PRO A 347 78.84 29.36 26.88
N THR A 348 79.99 29.84 26.42
CA THR A 348 80.55 31.13 26.81
C THR A 348 79.62 32.27 26.43
N THR A 349 79.30 33.12 27.40
CA THR A 349 78.41 34.26 27.22
C THR A 349 78.95 35.22 26.15
N PRO A 350 78.19 35.59 25.11
CA PRO A 350 78.55 36.67 24.20
C PRO A 350 78.39 38.02 24.91
N ALA A 351 79.40 38.38 25.72
CA ALA A 351 79.36 39.56 26.60
C ALA A 351 79.64 40.90 25.87
N ALA A 352 79.77 40.89 24.54
CA ALA A 352 80.37 41.98 23.77
C ALA A 352 79.37 42.98 23.11
N GLU A 353 78.17 42.53 22.70
CA GLU A 353 77.37 43.26 21.69
C GLU A 353 76.22 44.13 22.24
N PHE A 354 76.03 44.19 23.57
CA PHE A 354 74.94 44.99 24.18
C PHE A 354 75.47 46.13 25.07
N LYS A 355 76.18 47.09 24.46
CA LYS A 355 76.63 48.33 25.12
C LYS A 355 75.59 49.47 25.17
N HIS A 356 74.43 49.30 24.52
CA HIS A 356 73.38 50.32 24.39
C HIS A 356 72.06 49.98 25.11
N LEU A 357 72.07 49.02 26.04
CA LEU A 357 70.92 48.72 26.90
C LEU A 357 71.22 49.13 28.33
N SER A 358 70.60 50.23 28.76
CA SER A 358 70.48 50.60 30.16
C SER A 358 69.77 49.49 30.97
N HIS A 359 70.16 49.37 32.24
CA HIS A 359 69.40 48.66 33.28
C HIS A 359 68.85 47.25 32.93
N ARG A 360 69.73 46.30 32.59
CA ARG A 360 69.37 44.87 32.49
C ARG A 360 69.43 44.18 33.86
N PHE A 361 68.56 43.20 34.12
CA PHE A 361 68.71 42.33 35.31
C PHE A 361 68.15 40.91 35.08
N VAL A 362 68.26 40.04 36.09
CA VAL A 362 67.96 38.60 35.97
C VAL A 362 66.87 38.14 36.94
N ILE A 363 65.88 37.44 36.41
CA ILE A 363 64.93 36.62 37.16
C ILE A 363 65.39 35.16 37.08
N GLN A 364 65.62 34.52 38.23
CA GLN A 364 66.07 33.14 38.35
C GLN A 364 65.05 32.32 39.14
N ASN A 365 64.64 31.16 38.62
CA ASN A 365 63.57 30.31 39.18
C ASN A 365 62.27 31.09 39.50
N GLY A 366 61.94 32.11 38.71
CA GLY A 366 60.78 32.98 38.93
C GLY A 366 60.89 33.95 40.11
N ARG A 367 62.09 34.27 40.60
CA ARG A 367 62.34 35.37 41.53
C ARG A 367 63.45 36.30 41.03
N THR A 368 63.31 37.59 41.28
CA THR A 368 64.32 38.60 40.94
C THR A 368 65.47 38.55 41.93
N ARG A 369 66.71 38.76 41.45
CA ARG A 369 67.89 38.80 42.32
C ARG A 369 68.11 40.20 42.90
N GLU A 370 67.34 40.54 43.93
CA GLU A 370 67.28 41.90 44.50
C GLU A 370 68.64 42.45 44.99
N ASN A 371 69.56 41.59 45.41
CA ASN A 371 70.92 41.98 45.85
C ASN A 371 71.92 42.14 44.68
N GLY A 372 71.48 42.03 43.42
CA GLY A 372 72.33 42.20 42.24
C GLY A 372 72.66 43.67 41.96
N LYS A 373 73.93 43.99 41.67
CA LYS A 373 74.37 45.36 41.36
C LYS A 373 73.50 46.02 40.28
N ASP A 374 73.24 45.30 39.20
CA ASP A 374 72.47 45.80 38.05
C ASP A 374 71.00 46.10 38.42
N TYR A 375 70.39 45.33 39.32
CA TYR A 375 69.03 45.58 39.84
C TYR A 375 69.00 46.75 40.83
N LEU A 376 70.04 46.92 41.65
CA LEU A 376 70.17 48.08 42.54
C LEU A 376 70.37 49.37 41.74
N ALA A 377 71.13 49.33 40.63
CA ALA A 377 71.26 50.44 39.69
C ALA A 377 69.92 50.80 39.02
N PHE A 378 69.19 49.80 38.50
CA PHE A 378 67.83 49.98 37.97
C PHE A 378 66.88 50.63 39.00
N LYS A 379 66.91 50.14 40.25
CA LYS A 379 66.10 50.65 41.37
C LYS A 379 66.46 52.08 41.77
N GLN A 380 67.72 52.48 41.67
CA GLN A 380 68.15 53.87 41.91
C GLN A 380 67.70 54.80 40.77
N HIS A 381 67.82 54.35 39.52
CA HIS A 381 67.44 55.13 38.34
C HIS A 381 65.92 55.42 38.29
N PHE A 382 65.10 54.39 38.49
CA PHE A 382 63.63 54.50 38.46
C PHE A 382 63.02 54.62 39.87
N CYS A 383 63.70 55.30 40.79
CA CYS A 383 63.27 55.40 42.19
C CYS A 383 61.89 56.09 42.37
N LEU A 384 61.54 57.04 41.51
CA LEU A 384 60.27 57.78 41.56
C LEU A 384 59.06 56.94 41.10
N SER A 385 59.23 56.08 40.08
CA SER A 385 58.19 55.18 39.56
C SER A 385 58.25 53.77 40.15
N TRP A 386 59.04 53.56 41.20
CA TRP A 386 59.36 52.22 41.71
C TRP A 386 58.15 51.41 42.18
N GLY A 387 57.07 52.06 42.64
CA GLY A 387 55.84 51.38 43.08
C GLY A 387 55.12 50.61 41.96
N SER A 388 55.04 51.19 40.76
CA SER A 388 54.41 50.57 39.60
C SER A 388 55.28 49.46 38.99
N ILE A 389 56.59 49.71 38.94
CA ILE A 389 57.60 48.75 38.51
C ILE A 389 57.59 47.52 39.41
N VAL A 390 57.57 47.68 40.74
CA VAL A 390 57.46 46.56 41.69
C VAL A 390 56.15 45.78 41.51
N THR A 391 55.05 46.44 41.19
CA THR A 391 53.75 45.78 40.98
C THR A 391 53.76 44.97 39.69
N THR A 392 54.28 45.53 38.60
CA THR A 392 54.45 44.86 37.30
C THR A 392 55.46 43.72 37.39
N LEU A 393 56.56 43.90 38.13
CA LEU A 393 57.56 42.88 38.42
C LEU A 393 56.97 41.71 39.23
N LYS A 394 56.09 41.96 40.21
CA LYS A 394 55.37 40.90 40.94
C LYS A 394 54.47 40.09 40.02
N TYR A 395 53.80 40.70 39.04
CA TYR A 395 53.04 39.96 38.04
C TYR A 395 53.95 39.16 37.09
N LEU A 396 55.07 39.73 36.64
CA LEU A 396 56.07 39.06 35.81
C LEU A 396 56.69 37.85 36.54
N GLU A 397 57.04 37.99 37.82
CA GLU A 397 57.47 36.86 38.65
C GLU A 397 56.38 35.80 38.79
N LYS A 398 55.13 36.18 39.09
CA LYS A 398 54.01 35.23 39.17
C LYS A 398 53.81 34.47 37.86
N PHE A 399 53.95 35.15 36.72
CA PHE A 399 53.95 34.54 35.39
C PHE A 399 55.11 33.54 35.24
N MET A 400 56.36 33.92 35.54
CA MET A 400 57.53 33.04 35.47
C MET A 400 57.43 31.81 36.39
N ARG A 401 56.95 31.98 37.63
CA ARG A 401 56.69 30.88 38.58
C ARG A 401 55.60 29.94 38.09
N SER A 402 54.54 30.47 37.43
CA SER A 402 53.43 29.65 36.93
C SER A 402 53.80 28.71 35.76
N TYR A 403 54.92 28.98 35.07
CA TYR A 403 55.50 28.12 34.04
C TYR A 403 56.87 27.51 34.44
N ALA A 404 57.28 27.68 35.70
CA ALA A 404 58.58 27.26 36.23
C ALA A 404 59.76 27.66 35.31
N VAL A 405 59.84 28.92 34.90
CA VAL A 405 60.94 29.41 34.06
C VAL A 405 62.22 29.51 34.91
N PRO A 406 63.32 28.81 34.52
CA PRO A 406 64.51 28.70 35.37
C PRO A 406 65.39 29.95 35.32
N LEU A 407 65.42 30.65 34.18
CA LEU A 407 66.22 31.84 33.95
C LEU A 407 65.54 32.73 32.89
N ALA A 408 65.43 34.02 33.18
CA ALA A 408 64.97 35.04 32.23
C ALA A 408 65.80 36.33 32.43
N PHE A 409 66.33 36.86 31.34
CA PHE A 409 67.00 38.16 31.30
C PHE A 409 65.98 39.25 30.96
N ILE A 410 65.89 40.28 31.80
CA ILE A 410 64.86 41.31 31.75
C ILE A 410 65.48 42.63 31.33
N ASN A 411 64.85 43.30 30.35
CA ASN A 411 65.14 44.68 29.97
C ASN A 411 64.39 45.61 30.95
N GLY A 412 65.12 46.37 31.77
CA GLY A 412 64.52 47.23 32.80
C GLY A 412 63.78 48.44 32.22
N ASP A 413 64.30 49.05 31.16
CA ASP A 413 63.66 50.21 30.52
C ASP A 413 62.27 49.82 29.98
N LYS A 414 62.19 48.72 29.22
CA LYS A 414 60.90 48.15 28.75
C LYS A 414 59.98 47.69 29.87
N LEU A 415 60.51 47.34 31.04
CA LEU A 415 59.70 47.01 32.22
C LEU A 415 59.11 48.27 32.85
N ALA A 416 59.85 49.39 32.84
CA ALA A 416 59.37 50.69 33.28
C ALA A 416 58.27 51.23 32.35
N ASP A 417 58.48 51.14 31.03
CA ASP A 417 57.47 51.49 30.02
C ASP A 417 56.16 50.70 30.25
N LEU A 418 56.27 49.36 30.34
CA LEU A 418 55.13 48.48 30.59
C LEU A 418 54.45 48.77 31.94
N ALA A 419 55.21 49.18 32.96
CA ALA A 419 54.65 49.53 34.27
C ALA A 419 53.80 50.80 34.22
N ILE A 420 54.21 51.81 33.44
CA ILE A 420 53.46 53.05 33.21
C ILE A 420 52.15 52.74 32.46
N GLU A 421 52.19 51.91 31.41
CA GLU A 421 50.98 51.44 30.71
C GLU A 421 50.05 50.61 31.61
N SER A 422 50.60 49.93 32.61
CA SER A 422 49.87 49.03 33.52
C SER A 422 49.20 49.73 34.71
N GLU A 423 49.58 50.96 35.06
CA GLU A 423 48.86 51.75 36.08
C GLU A 423 47.53 52.30 35.55
N LEU A 424 47.45 52.60 34.25
CA LEU A 424 46.27 53.17 33.60
C LEU A 424 45.31 52.12 33.04
N SER A 425 45.64 50.82 33.10
CA SER A 425 44.89 49.79 32.37
C SER A 425 44.83 48.41 33.08
N LYS A 426 44.39 47.38 32.36
CA LYS A 426 44.21 46.02 32.91
C LYS A 426 45.57 45.33 33.09
N PRO A 427 45.74 44.44 34.09
CA PRO A 427 47.03 43.83 34.39
C PRO A 427 47.64 43.13 33.16
N PRO A 428 48.97 43.27 32.95
CA PRO A 428 49.61 42.91 31.69
C PRO A 428 49.39 41.45 31.27
N ARG A 429 49.24 41.26 29.96
CA ARG A 429 48.94 39.97 29.33
C ARG A 429 50.24 39.22 29.02
N ARG A 430 50.10 37.94 28.69
CA ARG A 430 51.22 37.05 28.31
C ARG A 430 52.08 37.60 27.16
N LYS A 431 51.51 38.30 26.17
CA LYS A 431 52.31 38.86 25.06
C LYS A 431 53.23 39.96 25.56
N ASP A 432 52.69 40.81 26.40
CA ASP A 432 53.27 42.04 26.93
C ASP A 432 54.48 41.68 27.82
N PHE A 433 54.32 40.73 28.75
CA PHE A 433 55.44 40.17 29.52
C PHE A 433 56.54 39.54 28.66
N LEU A 434 56.20 38.92 27.51
CA LEU A 434 57.22 38.34 26.64
C LEU A 434 58.06 39.41 25.92
N GLY A 435 57.51 40.61 25.66
CA GLY A 435 58.23 41.71 25.00
C GLY A 435 59.32 42.39 25.83
N VAL A 436 59.30 42.19 27.15
CA VAL A 436 60.27 42.72 28.12
C VAL A 436 61.47 41.77 28.33
N ILE A 437 61.35 40.52 27.90
CA ILE A 437 62.38 39.48 28.06
C ILE A 437 63.39 39.57 26.91
N ILE A 438 64.67 39.55 27.24
CA ILE A 438 65.77 39.57 26.28
C ILE A 438 65.95 38.18 25.63
N ASN A 439 65.99 37.11 26.44
CA ASN A 439 66.03 35.73 25.93
C ASN A 439 64.61 35.17 25.65
N ILE A 440 63.83 35.91 24.84
CA ILE A 440 62.41 35.65 24.60
C ILE A 440 62.13 34.23 24.08
N ASP A 441 62.96 33.67 23.20
CA ASP A 441 62.69 32.39 22.54
C ASP A 441 62.93 31.17 23.43
N ASP A 442 63.94 31.19 24.32
CA ASP A 442 64.12 30.19 25.38
C ASP A 442 62.86 30.14 26.27
N VAL A 443 62.38 31.30 26.69
CA VAL A 443 61.25 31.41 27.61
C VAL A 443 59.93 31.06 26.89
N ARG A 444 59.77 31.46 25.63
CA ARG A 444 58.61 31.11 24.78
C ARG A 444 58.51 29.60 24.57
N THR A 445 59.57 28.94 24.13
CA THR A 445 59.59 27.49 23.88
C THR A 445 59.32 26.68 25.15
N LEU A 446 59.82 27.14 26.32
CA LEU A 446 59.49 26.54 27.61
C LEU A 446 58.01 26.70 27.98
N ILE A 447 57.43 27.89 27.81
CA ILE A 447 56.04 28.22 28.16
C ILE A 447 55.03 27.53 27.24
N GLU A 448 55.39 27.31 25.97
CA GLU A 448 54.52 26.68 24.96
C GLU A 448 54.53 25.15 25.03
N LYS A 449 55.56 24.55 25.66
CA LYS A 449 55.64 23.10 25.87
C LYS A 449 54.43 22.59 26.66
N PRO A 450 53.60 21.68 26.10
CA PRO A 450 52.41 21.16 26.77
C PRO A 450 52.74 20.60 28.15
N GLY A 451 51.92 20.97 29.14
CA GLY A 451 52.10 20.55 30.53
C GLY A 451 53.13 21.34 31.35
N ARG A 452 53.91 22.28 30.76
CA ARG A 452 54.87 23.10 31.53
C ARG A 452 54.21 23.83 32.71
N ARG A 453 53.00 24.37 32.51
CA ARG A 453 52.21 25.08 33.54
C ARG A 453 51.91 24.22 34.79
N TYR A 454 51.85 22.88 34.65
CA TYR A 454 51.65 21.97 35.79
C TYR A 454 52.94 21.67 36.56
N LYS A 455 54.10 22.19 36.10
CA LYS A 455 55.38 22.18 36.84
C LYS A 455 55.64 23.48 37.59
N GLY A 456 54.78 24.50 37.44
CA GLY A 456 54.82 25.71 38.24
C GLY A 456 54.43 25.46 39.70
N HIS A 457 54.60 26.46 40.56
CA HIS A 457 54.36 26.39 42.01
C HIS A 457 52.98 25.79 42.35
N ASP A 458 51.91 26.37 41.78
CA ASP A 458 50.51 25.94 41.99
C ASP A 458 50.09 24.83 41.01
N GLY A 459 51.07 24.14 40.39
CA GLY A 459 50.87 23.28 39.23
C GLY A 459 49.97 22.07 39.49
N ARG A 460 49.95 21.57 40.74
CA ARG A 460 49.08 20.48 41.19
C ARG A 460 47.61 20.86 41.14
N ASP A 461 47.26 22.05 41.62
CA ASP A 461 45.88 22.51 41.74
C ASP A 461 45.34 23.02 40.40
N VAL A 462 46.21 23.64 39.58
CA VAL A 462 45.90 23.96 38.19
C VAL A 462 45.67 22.67 37.37
N ALA A 463 46.43 21.61 37.61
CA ALA A 463 46.19 20.30 36.99
C ALA A 463 44.89 19.65 37.49
N ALA A 464 44.65 19.62 38.80
CA ALA A 464 43.42 19.07 39.40
C ALA A 464 42.16 19.79 38.88
N THR A 465 42.17 21.12 38.88
CA THR A 465 41.11 21.97 38.32
C THR A 465 40.89 21.66 36.84
N LYS A 466 41.96 21.47 36.05
CA LYS A 466 41.84 21.15 34.62
C LYS A 466 41.30 19.73 34.38
N ILE A 467 41.68 18.75 35.20
CA ILE A 467 41.15 17.38 35.14
C ILE A 467 39.66 17.39 35.51
N GLN A 468 39.29 17.98 36.64
CA GLN A 468 37.90 18.06 37.12
C GLN A 468 36.98 18.78 36.13
N SER A 469 37.40 19.94 35.60
CA SER A 469 36.61 20.68 34.58
C SER A 469 36.48 19.92 33.26
N THR A 470 37.50 19.14 32.87
CA THR A 470 37.43 18.30 31.67
C THR A 470 36.52 17.08 31.89
N TRP A 471 36.50 16.52 33.09
CA TRP A 471 35.62 15.40 33.48
C TRP A 471 34.15 15.81 33.59
N ARG A 472 33.85 16.94 34.27
CA ARG A 472 32.49 17.52 34.32
C ARG A 472 31.94 17.73 32.92
N ARG A 473 32.68 18.48 32.08
CA ARG A 473 32.33 18.70 30.66
C ARG A 473 32.15 17.40 29.85
N TYR A 474 32.83 16.30 30.20
CA TYR A 474 32.62 15.01 29.56
C TYR A 474 31.29 14.38 29.98
N GLN A 475 30.97 14.36 31.28
CA GLN A 475 29.68 13.91 31.81
C GLN A 475 28.52 14.75 31.25
N ASP A 476 28.62 16.08 31.32
CA ASP A 476 27.61 17.02 30.81
C ASP A 476 27.36 16.80 29.30
N ARG A 477 28.43 16.53 28.52
CA ARG A 477 28.34 16.24 27.09
C ARG A 477 27.69 14.88 26.81
N LEU A 478 27.93 13.85 27.62
CA LEU A 478 27.23 12.56 27.49
C LEU A 478 25.73 12.75 27.74
N ALA A 479 25.38 13.36 28.88
CA ALA A 479 23.98 13.64 29.23
C ALA A 479 23.26 14.47 28.16
N TYR A 480 23.90 15.52 27.62
CA TYR A 480 23.35 16.31 26.52
C TYR A 480 23.17 15.50 25.22
N LEU A 481 24.11 14.61 24.89
CA LEU A 481 23.99 13.76 23.70
C LEU A 481 22.86 12.73 23.84
N ASP A 482 22.63 12.18 25.03
CA ASP A 482 21.52 11.26 25.28
C ASP A 482 20.17 11.98 25.35
N TYR A 483 20.09 13.14 25.99
CA TYR A 483 18.91 14.03 25.91
C TYR A 483 18.59 14.42 24.46
N ARG A 484 19.59 14.73 23.63
CA ARG A 484 19.36 15.04 22.20
C ARG A 484 18.79 13.85 21.44
N LYS A 485 19.23 12.61 21.72
CA LYS A 485 18.63 11.39 21.14
C LYS A 485 17.19 11.21 21.59
N GLN A 486 16.92 11.34 22.90
CA GLN A 486 15.59 11.20 23.48
C GLN A 486 14.62 12.25 22.92
N LYS A 487 15.02 13.52 22.86
CA LYS A 487 14.20 14.60 22.29
C LYS A 487 13.91 14.40 20.79
N TRP A 488 14.87 13.89 20.02
CA TRP A 488 14.65 13.55 18.62
C TRP A 488 13.66 12.38 18.48
N ALA A 489 13.86 11.29 19.24
CA ALA A 489 12.95 10.14 19.24
C ALA A 489 11.52 10.52 19.66
N ALA A 490 11.37 11.35 20.72
CA ALA A 490 10.07 11.87 21.15
C ALA A 490 9.40 12.73 20.06
N GLY A 491 10.17 13.55 19.33
CA GLY A 491 9.66 14.31 18.18
C GLY A 491 9.16 13.43 17.04
N VAL A 492 9.88 12.35 16.71
CA VAL A 492 9.46 11.35 15.71
C VAL A 492 8.18 10.65 16.17
N ILE A 493 8.14 10.14 17.41
CA ILE A 493 6.97 9.45 17.98
C ILE A 493 5.74 10.36 17.99
N ALA A 494 5.88 11.62 18.43
CA ALA A 494 4.79 12.58 18.47
C ALA A 494 4.26 12.93 17.07
N LEU A 495 5.14 13.11 16.09
CA LEU A 495 4.73 13.38 14.70
C LEU A 495 4.02 12.17 14.08
N SER A 496 4.56 10.97 14.26
CA SER A 496 3.93 9.72 13.81
C SER A 496 2.55 9.51 14.47
N TRP A 497 2.41 9.81 15.76
CA TRP A 497 1.13 9.73 16.47
C TRP A 497 0.11 10.76 15.95
N VAL A 498 0.50 12.02 15.78
CA VAL A 498 -0.37 13.07 15.22
C VAL A 498 -0.82 12.71 13.80
N MET A 499 0.07 12.16 12.97
CA MET A 499 -0.30 11.67 11.64
C MET A 499 -1.22 10.45 11.71
N HIS A 500 -0.98 9.50 12.62
CA HIS A 500 -1.86 8.34 12.85
C HIS A 500 -3.28 8.80 13.25
N VAL A 501 -3.41 9.70 14.23
CA VAL A 501 -4.71 10.22 14.68
C VAL A 501 -5.44 10.98 13.56
N LYS A 502 -4.72 11.82 12.77
CA LYS A 502 -5.30 12.48 11.60
C LYS A 502 -5.79 11.48 10.56
N MET A 503 -4.99 10.46 10.24
CA MET A 503 -5.35 9.42 9.27
C MET A 503 -6.49 8.52 9.77
N ALA A 504 -6.55 8.24 11.08
CA ALA A 504 -7.67 7.52 11.69
C ALA A 504 -8.98 8.32 11.58
N LYS A 505 -8.95 9.62 11.87
CA LYS A 505 -10.12 10.52 11.70
C LYS A 505 -10.58 10.57 10.25
N VAL A 506 -9.67 10.75 9.29
CA VAL A 506 -10.00 10.78 7.85
C VAL A 506 -10.53 9.42 7.38
N LYS A 507 -9.93 8.29 7.81
CA LYS A 507 -10.45 6.94 7.53
C LYS A 507 -11.86 6.75 8.11
N GLY A 508 -12.14 7.28 9.30
CA GLY A 508 -13.49 7.28 9.89
C GLY A 508 -14.50 8.07 9.05
N GLN A 509 -14.16 9.30 8.68
CA GLN A 509 -15.01 10.15 7.81
C GLN A 509 -15.27 9.49 6.44
N LEU A 510 -14.25 8.88 5.82
CA LEU A 510 -14.39 8.14 4.57
C LEU A 510 -15.24 6.87 4.70
N LYS A 511 -15.23 6.18 5.86
CA LYS A 511 -16.14 5.06 6.13
C LYS A 511 -17.60 5.54 6.20
N VAL A 512 -17.86 6.66 6.88
CA VAL A 512 -19.22 7.24 6.98
C VAL A 512 -19.72 7.70 5.60
N ALA A 513 -18.90 8.44 4.83
CA ALA A 513 -19.26 8.86 3.48
C ALA A 513 -19.58 7.67 2.56
N ARG A 514 -18.75 6.62 2.57
CA ARG A 514 -18.99 5.39 1.78
C ARG A 514 -20.23 4.62 2.21
N ARG A 515 -20.60 4.63 3.50
CA ARG A 515 -21.87 4.04 3.97
C ARG A 515 -23.05 4.80 3.37
N ILE A 516 -23.06 6.13 3.46
CA ILE A 516 -24.10 6.99 2.88
C ILE A 516 -24.20 6.83 1.34
N GLU A 517 -23.07 6.78 0.62
CA GLU A 517 -23.04 6.54 -0.83
C GLU A 517 -23.63 5.16 -1.22
N LEU A 518 -23.40 4.13 -0.39
CA LEU A 518 -23.88 2.77 -0.60
C LEU A 518 -25.36 2.59 -0.23
N ASP A 519 -25.82 3.22 0.85
CA ASP A 519 -27.22 3.16 1.26
C ASP A 519 -28.10 3.96 0.27
N ALA A 520 -27.64 5.14 -0.17
CA ALA A 520 -28.30 5.90 -1.24
C ALA A 520 -28.22 5.20 -2.61
N PHE A 521 -27.22 4.34 -2.85
CA PHE A 521 -27.22 3.43 -4.01
C PHE A 521 -28.31 2.37 -3.89
N ARG A 522 -28.47 1.73 -2.71
CA ARG A 522 -29.54 0.73 -2.46
C ARG A 522 -30.94 1.32 -2.64
N GLU A 523 -31.16 2.55 -2.21
CA GLU A 523 -32.42 3.27 -2.43
C GLU A 523 -32.67 3.56 -3.92
N ARG A 524 -31.69 4.13 -4.63
CA ARG A 524 -31.76 4.37 -6.08
C ARG A 524 -31.97 3.06 -6.86
N LEU A 525 -31.33 1.97 -6.45
CA LEU A 525 -31.51 0.64 -7.03
C LEU A 525 -32.96 0.17 -6.87
N LYS A 526 -33.52 0.14 -5.65
CA LYS A 526 -34.92 -0.26 -5.43
C LYS A 526 -35.90 0.53 -6.30
N GLY A 527 -35.72 1.85 -6.40
CA GLY A 527 -36.53 2.70 -7.27
C GLY A 527 -36.38 2.36 -8.76
N PHE A 528 -35.15 2.06 -9.22
CA PHE A 528 -34.84 1.66 -10.59
C PHE A 528 -35.43 0.29 -10.95
N GLN A 529 -35.43 -0.67 -10.03
CA GLN A 529 -36.09 -1.97 -10.23
C GLN A 529 -37.61 -1.81 -10.41
N GLN A 530 -38.24 -0.98 -9.57
CA GLN A 530 -39.68 -0.68 -9.66
C GLN A 530 -40.05 0.08 -10.94
N SER A 531 -39.19 0.98 -11.41
CA SER A 531 -39.43 1.76 -12.63
C SER A 531 -38.95 1.09 -13.92
N TRP A 532 -38.23 -0.04 -13.86
CA TRP A 532 -37.49 -0.61 -14.99
C TRP A 532 -38.33 -0.77 -16.26
N LYS A 533 -39.55 -1.32 -16.14
CA LYS A 533 -40.45 -1.51 -17.29
C LYS A 533 -40.85 -0.18 -17.95
N ARG A 534 -41.03 0.89 -17.18
CA ARG A 534 -41.21 2.25 -17.71
C ARG A 534 -39.93 2.73 -18.41
N VAL A 535 -38.79 2.66 -17.72
CA VAL A 535 -37.49 3.13 -18.23
C VAL A 535 -37.16 2.47 -19.57
N LYS A 536 -37.22 1.12 -19.64
CA LYS A 536 -36.97 0.31 -20.83
C LYS A 536 -37.91 0.64 -22.00
N SER A 537 -39.15 1.02 -21.73
CA SER A 537 -40.11 1.48 -22.77
C SER A 537 -39.95 2.94 -23.22
N SER A 538 -39.14 3.74 -22.50
CA SER A 538 -39.03 5.19 -22.65
C SER A 538 -37.74 5.64 -23.33
N ARG A 539 -37.72 6.90 -23.83
CA ARG A 539 -36.48 7.54 -24.29
C ARG A 539 -35.56 7.82 -23.10
N ARG A 540 -34.35 7.26 -23.15
CA ARG A 540 -33.41 7.21 -22.02
C ARG A 540 -31.97 7.42 -22.44
N VAL A 541 -31.13 7.87 -21.51
CA VAL A 541 -29.69 8.09 -21.72
C VAL A 541 -28.87 7.03 -20.99
N LEU A 542 -28.01 6.32 -21.73
CA LEU A 542 -27.08 5.35 -21.17
C LEU A 542 -25.71 6.02 -20.98
N VAL A 543 -25.23 6.08 -19.74
CA VAL A 543 -23.91 6.63 -19.40
C VAL A 543 -22.93 5.47 -19.23
N HIS A 544 -22.21 5.11 -20.29
CA HIS A 544 -21.20 4.05 -20.24
C HIS A 544 -19.93 4.57 -19.58
N VAL A 545 -19.51 3.88 -18.53
CA VAL A 545 -18.26 4.13 -17.81
C VAL A 545 -17.47 2.82 -17.80
N PRO A 546 -16.64 2.52 -18.83
CA PRO A 546 -15.80 1.33 -18.90
C PRO A 546 -14.61 1.40 -17.90
N SER A 547 -14.94 1.54 -16.62
CA SER A 547 -14.02 1.55 -15.50
C SER A 547 -13.52 0.13 -15.22
N LEU A 548 -12.22 -0.08 -15.18
CA LEU A 548 -11.63 -1.33 -14.68
C LEU A 548 -11.27 -1.14 -13.19
N GLY A 549 -12.24 -1.41 -12.31
CA GLY A 549 -12.19 -1.22 -10.87
C GLY A 549 -11.18 -2.06 -10.06
N TYR A 550 -10.17 -2.66 -10.70
CA TYR A 550 -9.21 -3.58 -10.10
C TYR A 550 -8.40 -2.98 -8.92
N SER A 551 -7.83 -3.86 -8.09
CA SER A 551 -6.99 -3.46 -6.96
C SER A 551 -5.80 -2.59 -7.41
N GLN A 552 -5.30 -1.72 -6.54
CA GLN A 552 -4.15 -0.86 -6.87
C GLN A 552 -2.88 -1.68 -7.19
N LYS A 553 -2.71 -2.85 -6.55
CA LYS A 553 -1.61 -3.79 -6.84
C LYS A 553 -1.64 -4.19 -8.31
N ILE A 554 -2.77 -4.72 -8.77
CA ILE A 554 -2.96 -5.18 -10.16
C ILE A 554 -2.77 -4.03 -11.15
N ARG A 555 -3.43 -2.88 -10.94
CA ARG A 555 -3.30 -1.70 -11.82
C ARG A 555 -1.87 -1.16 -11.91
N SER A 556 -1.06 -1.31 -10.86
CA SER A 556 0.35 -0.89 -10.87
C SER A 556 1.29 -1.79 -11.69
N THR A 557 0.84 -2.99 -12.06
CA THR A 557 1.58 -3.92 -12.96
C THR A 557 1.15 -3.79 -14.43
N ILE A 558 0.16 -2.97 -14.74
CA ILE A 558 -0.40 -2.80 -16.09
C ILE A 558 0.19 -1.53 -16.72
N ASN A 559 0.89 -1.71 -17.84
CA ASN A 559 1.26 -0.60 -18.73
C ASN A 559 0.01 -0.12 -19.49
N ASP A 560 -0.06 1.19 -19.77
CA ASP A 560 -1.10 1.80 -20.61
C ASP A 560 -2.55 1.44 -20.23
N PHE A 561 -2.81 1.36 -18.92
CA PHE A 561 -4.10 0.98 -18.34
C PHE A 561 -5.32 1.77 -18.85
N ASN A 562 -5.11 2.98 -19.38
CA ASN A 562 -6.18 3.77 -20.00
C ASN A 562 -6.57 3.23 -21.39
N ILE A 563 -5.64 2.67 -22.17
CA ILE A 563 -5.92 2.05 -23.48
C ILE A 563 -6.73 0.76 -23.26
N ILE A 564 -6.36 -0.05 -22.27
CA ILE A 564 -7.10 -1.27 -21.89
C ILE A 564 -8.54 -0.92 -21.47
N GLN A 565 -8.73 0.13 -20.66
CA GLN A 565 -10.07 0.63 -20.31
C GLN A 565 -10.87 1.16 -21.52
N ASN A 566 -10.26 1.42 -22.67
CA ASN A 566 -10.97 1.87 -23.88
C ASN A 566 -11.22 0.77 -24.91
N GLN A 567 -10.89 -0.49 -24.65
CA GLN A 567 -11.13 -1.59 -25.60
C GLN A 567 -12.63 -1.78 -25.91
N GLN A 568 -13.52 -1.31 -25.03
CA GLN A 568 -14.97 -1.48 -25.07
C GLN A 568 -15.72 -0.40 -25.87
N MET A 569 -15.10 0.22 -26.88
CA MET A 569 -15.74 1.23 -27.76
C MET A 569 -17.03 0.71 -28.45
N GLY A 570 -17.18 -0.61 -28.61
CA GLY A 570 -18.39 -1.25 -29.15
C GLY A 570 -19.68 -0.94 -28.37
N ARG A 571 -19.57 -0.49 -27.10
CA ARG A 571 -20.70 0.02 -26.29
C ARG A 571 -21.46 1.21 -26.93
N LEU A 572 -20.86 1.91 -27.90
CA LEU A 572 -21.57 2.92 -28.70
C LEU A 572 -22.75 2.33 -29.52
N CYS A 573 -22.79 1.01 -29.70
CA CYS A 573 -23.82 0.33 -30.48
C CYS A 573 -25.15 0.13 -29.74
N ASP A 574 -25.25 0.45 -28.44
CA ASP A 574 -26.52 0.48 -27.70
C ASP A 574 -27.56 1.46 -28.31
N LEU A 575 -27.12 2.34 -29.23
CA LEU A 575 -27.96 3.10 -30.17
C LEU A 575 -28.87 2.23 -31.08
N VAL A 576 -28.72 0.91 -31.07
CA VAL A 576 -29.58 -0.08 -31.72
C VAL A 576 -31.05 0.08 -31.31
N ASP A 577 -31.31 0.49 -30.06
CA ASP A 577 -32.63 0.94 -29.64
C ASP A 577 -32.86 2.40 -30.11
N PRO A 578 -33.88 2.72 -30.91
CA PRO A 578 -34.16 4.09 -31.36
C PRO A 578 -34.47 5.07 -30.21
N ASN A 579 -34.77 4.58 -29.01
CA ASN A 579 -35.07 5.36 -27.81
C ASN A 579 -33.84 5.62 -26.92
N VAL A 580 -32.66 5.10 -27.27
CA VAL A 580 -31.42 5.29 -26.49
C VAL A 580 -30.59 6.46 -27.03
N ASP A 581 -30.14 7.35 -26.15
CA ASP A 581 -29.02 8.26 -26.42
C ASP A 581 -27.80 7.80 -25.60
N VAL A 582 -26.58 7.82 -26.16
CA VAL A 582 -25.38 7.26 -25.52
C VAL A 582 -24.40 8.35 -25.07
N ILE A 583 -24.03 8.35 -23.78
CA ILE A 583 -22.87 9.08 -23.28
C ILE A 583 -21.77 8.07 -22.98
N TYR A 584 -20.67 8.14 -23.72
CA TYR A 584 -19.50 7.28 -23.50
C TYR A 584 -18.41 8.08 -22.81
N VAL A 585 -18.00 7.65 -21.61
CA VAL A 585 -16.86 8.24 -20.91
C VAL A 585 -15.58 7.56 -21.38
N SER A 586 -14.65 8.34 -21.93
CA SER A 586 -13.39 7.81 -22.48
C SER A 586 -12.21 8.03 -21.51
N PRO A 587 -11.41 6.99 -21.20
CA PRO A 587 -10.17 7.11 -20.44
C PRO A 587 -8.99 7.68 -21.27
N VAL A 588 -9.14 7.77 -22.59
CA VAL A 588 -8.13 8.30 -23.53
C VAL A 588 -8.68 9.46 -24.37
N THR A 589 -7.80 10.30 -24.89
CA THR A 589 -8.15 11.42 -25.77
C THR A 589 -8.43 10.93 -27.20
N ILE A 590 -9.66 11.12 -27.66
CA ILE A 590 -10.10 10.75 -29.02
C ILE A 590 -9.87 11.93 -29.98
N ASN A 591 -9.30 11.67 -31.16
CA ASN A 591 -9.09 12.67 -32.21
C ASN A 591 -10.26 12.73 -33.23
N ASP A 592 -10.28 13.77 -34.07
CA ASP A 592 -11.34 13.97 -35.07
C ASP A 592 -11.40 12.84 -36.12
N GLU A 593 -10.26 12.22 -36.46
CA GLU A 593 -10.19 11.09 -37.41
C GLU A 593 -10.93 9.86 -36.86
N THR A 594 -10.74 9.57 -35.56
CA THR A 594 -11.40 8.47 -34.83
C THR A 594 -12.88 8.79 -34.58
N LEU A 595 -13.21 10.03 -34.24
CA LEU A 595 -14.59 10.47 -34.05
C LEU A 595 -15.38 10.45 -35.37
N GLN A 596 -14.76 10.82 -36.49
CA GLN A 596 -15.33 10.67 -37.84
C GLN A 596 -15.50 9.19 -38.23
N TYR A 597 -14.60 8.30 -37.81
CA TYR A 597 -14.76 6.86 -38.03
C TYR A 597 -16.01 6.33 -37.33
N TYR A 598 -16.17 6.59 -36.03
CA TYR A 598 -17.35 6.14 -35.28
C TYR A 598 -18.66 6.82 -35.72
N ASN A 599 -18.65 8.11 -36.09
CA ASN A 599 -19.82 8.76 -36.72
C ASN A 599 -20.27 8.01 -37.98
N LYS A 600 -19.33 7.66 -38.87
CA LYS A 600 -19.63 6.92 -40.11
C LYS A 600 -20.11 5.51 -39.81
N LEU A 601 -19.42 4.78 -38.93
CA LEU A 601 -19.75 3.41 -38.53
C LEU A 601 -21.16 3.32 -37.92
N LEU A 602 -21.52 4.23 -37.01
CA LEU A 602 -22.85 4.27 -36.42
C LEU A 602 -23.91 4.72 -37.44
N GLY A 603 -23.56 5.65 -38.35
CA GLY A 603 -24.39 6.06 -39.47
C GLY A 603 -24.67 4.97 -40.51
N LEU A 604 -23.87 3.89 -40.55
CA LEU A 604 -24.07 2.77 -41.50
C LEU A 604 -25.41 2.06 -41.33
N ARG A 605 -26.03 2.05 -40.14
CA ARG A 605 -27.18 1.17 -39.90
C ARG A 605 -28.34 1.44 -40.87
N SER A 606 -28.66 2.70 -41.18
CA SER A 606 -29.71 2.98 -42.18
C SER A 606 -29.32 2.69 -43.64
N ALA A 607 -28.04 2.45 -43.92
CA ALA A 607 -27.57 1.83 -45.16
C ALA A 607 -27.66 0.29 -45.12
N VAL A 608 -27.44 -0.34 -43.96
CA VAL A 608 -27.60 -1.79 -43.72
C VAL A 608 -29.08 -2.22 -43.76
N GLU A 609 -29.99 -1.36 -43.26
CA GLU A 609 -31.45 -1.51 -43.33
C GLU A 609 -32.00 -1.41 -44.76
N SER A 610 -31.34 -0.65 -45.64
CA SER A 610 -31.84 -0.28 -46.97
C SER A 610 -31.11 -0.95 -48.14
N GLY A 611 -29.87 -1.39 -47.96
CA GLY A 611 -28.98 -1.88 -49.03
C GLY A 611 -28.33 -0.79 -49.88
N THR A 612 -28.53 0.50 -49.56
CA THR A 612 -27.98 1.66 -50.28
C THR A 612 -27.07 2.50 -49.39
N VAL A 613 -25.91 2.90 -49.90
CA VAL A 613 -24.86 3.59 -49.12
C VAL A 613 -25.26 5.05 -48.84
N GLU A 614 -26.13 5.60 -49.67
CA GLU A 614 -26.58 7.00 -49.70
C GLU A 614 -27.56 7.35 -48.56
N SER A 615 -28.13 6.35 -47.87
CA SER A 615 -29.10 6.53 -46.78
C SER A 615 -28.45 6.56 -45.38
N GLN A 616 -27.12 6.69 -45.31
CA GLN A 616 -26.39 6.96 -44.07
C GLN A 616 -26.93 8.24 -43.40
N LYS A 617 -27.19 8.15 -42.09
CA LYS A 617 -27.69 9.27 -41.27
C LYS A 617 -26.58 9.79 -40.37
N ASP A 618 -26.56 11.09 -40.10
CA ASP A 618 -25.70 11.63 -39.06
C ASP A 618 -26.22 11.24 -37.67
N MET A 619 -25.39 10.50 -36.93
CA MET A 619 -25.67 10.02 -35.58
C MET A 619 -25.06 10.92 -34.49
N SER A 620 -24.36 12.00 -34.86
CA SER A 620 -23.67 12.93 -33.95
C SER A 620 -24.55 13.53 -32.84
N SER A 621 -25.86 13.58 -33.07
CA SER A 621 -26.85 14.09 -32.11
C SER A 621 -27.33 13.06 -31.09
N ARG A 622 -27.10 11.75 -31.31
CA ARG A 622 -27.55 10.66 -30.44
C ARG A 622 -26.46 10.09 -29.53
N PHE A 623 -25.18 10.38 -29.79
CA PHE A 623 -24.11 10.03 -28.85
C PHE A 623 -23.21 11.20 -28.49
N THR A 624 -22.48 11.08 -27.39
CA THR A 624 -21.48 12.07 -26.97
C THR A 624 -20.34 11.38 -26.21
N ILE A 625 -19.11 11.55 -26.69
CA ILE A 625 -17.91 11.13 -25.98
C ILE A 625 -17.46 12.23 -25.00
N ILE A 626 -17.15 11.84 -23.77
CA ILE A 626 -16.68 12.76 -22.70
C ILE A 626 -15.38 12.21 -22.11
N ILE A 627 -14.34 13.04 -22.12
CA ILE A 627 -13.03 12.72 -21.55
C ILE A 627 -12.91 13.44 -20.18
N PRO A 628 -12.67 12.74 -19.07
CA PRO A 628 -12.47 13.38 -17.76
C PRO A 628 -11.19 14.22 -17.73
N GLU A 629 -11.27 15.50 -17.33
CA GLU A 629 -10.12 16.40 -17.38
C GLU A 629 -8.94 15.97 -16.47
N SER A 630 -9.20 15.17 -15.44
CA SER A 630 -8.17 14.66 -14.52
C SER A 630 -7.21 13.65 -15.18
N VAL A 631 -7.56 13.05 -16.32
CA VAL A 631 -6.67 12.11 -17.04
C VAL A 631 -5.32 12.79 -17.34
N ASN A 632 -5.36 14.05 -17.78
CA ASN A 632 -4.17 14.86 -18.05
C ASN A 632 -3.48 15.37 -16.77
N SER A 633 -4.11 15.22 -15.59
CA SER A 633 -3.60 15.70 -14.30
C SER A 633 -2.82 14.62 -13.53
N PHE A 634 -3.03 13.34 -13.83
CA PHE A 634 -2.38 12.22 -13.15
C PHE A 634 -1.75 11.20 -14.13
N PRO A 635 -0.93 11.62 -15.11
CA PRO A 635 -0.42 10.75 -16.18
C PRO A 635 0.48 9.59 -15.68
N THR A 636 1.01 9.68 -14.46
CA THR A 636 1.86 8.66 -13.83
C THR A 636 1.09 7.68 -12.94
N HIS A 637 -0.25 7.74 -12.90
CA HIS A 637 -1.07 6.92 -12.01
C HIS A 637 -2.08 6.06 -12.79
N SER A 638 -1.97 4.74 -12.66
CA SER A 638 -2.96 3.76 -13.15
C SER A 638 -4.27 3.82 -12.34
N MET A 639 -5.02 4.92 -12.45
CA MET A 639 -6.35 5.07 -11.86
C MET A 639 -7.40 4.42 -12.76
N CYS A 640 -8.54 4.02 -12.18
CA CYS A 640 -9.68 3.54 -12.95
C CYS A 640 -10.57 4.73 -13.36
N LEU A 641 -11.34 4.55 -14.43
CA LEU A 641 -12.12 5.61 -15.04
C LEU A 641 -13.12 6.26 -14.09
N ALA A 642 -13.72 5.50 -13.17
CA ALA A 642 -14.57 6.04 -12.11
C ALA A 642 -13.82 7.02 -11.19
N THR A 643 -12.58 6.70 -10.80
CA THR A 643 -11.73 7.59 -10.00
C THR A 643 -11.36 8.86 -10.78
N PHE A 644 -11.03 8.76 -12.07
CA PHE A 644 -10.79 9.93 -12.91
C PHE A 644 -12.06 10.81 -13.04
N LEU A 645 -13.21 10.21 -13.32
CA LEU A 645 -14.47 10.94 -13.45
C LEU A 645 -14.86 11.64 -12.13
N LYS A 646 -14.68 10.97 -10.98
CA LYS A 646 -14.86 11.52 -9.64
C LYS A 646 -14.02 12.77 -9.36
N TYR A 647 -12.80 12.85 -9.91
CA TYR A 647 -11.93 14.02 -9.82
C TYR A 647 -12.07 15.02 -10.99
N SER A 648 -13.10 14.87 -11.83
CA SER A 648 -13.32 15.68 -13.03
C SER A 648 -14.64 16.48 -12.96
N PRO A 649 -14.70 17.56 -12.17
CA PRO A 649 -15.92 18.33 -11.93
C PRO A 649 -16.47 19.08 -13.15
N ARG A 650 -15.70 19.26 -14.25
CA ARG A 650 -16.22 19.77 -15.53
C ARG A 650 -16.90 18.65 -16.31
N ALA A 651 -16.28 17.47 -16.41
CA ALA A 651 -16.90 16.29 -17.02
C ALA A 651 -18.20 15.88 -16.30
N LEU A 652 -18.19 15.80 -14.97
CA LEU A 652 -19.39 15.52 -14.16
C LEU A 652 -20.52 16.52 -14.43
N ARG A 653 -20.22 17.84 -14.40
CA ARG A 653 -21.23 18.87 -14.73
C ARG A 653 -21.75 18.75 -16.17
N ARG A 654 -20.90 18.39 -17.13
CA ARG A 654 -21.32 18.15 -18.53
C ARG A 654 -22.28 16.96 -18.61
N ILE A 655 -21.96 15.82 -18.00
CA ILE A 655 -22.87 14.66 -17.95
C ILE A 655 -24.20 15.06 -17.29
N LYS A 656 -24.13 15.69 -16.11
CA LYS A 656 -25.29 16.16 -15.33
C LYS A 656 -26.20 17.11 -16.13
N SER A 657 -25.64 17.96 -17.00
CA SER A 657 -26.42 18.80 -17.93
C SER A 657 -27.04 18.05 -19.13
N LEU A 658 -26.44 16.95 -19.59
CA LEU A 658 -26.93 16.18 -20.74
C LEU A 658 -28.04 15.17 -20.38
N VAL A 659 -28.05 14.71 -19.13
CA VAL A 659 -29.09 13.82 -18.55
C VAL A 659 -30.20 14.58 -17.83
N ALA A 660 -30.06 15.90 -17.59
CA ALA A 660 -31.06 16.71 -16.89
C ALA A 660 -32.44 16.62 -17.56
N GLY A 661 -33.46 16.23 -16.79
CA GLY A 661 -34.84 16.09 -17.27
C GLY A 661 -35.11 14.85 -18.13
N LYS A 662 -34.20 13.88 -18.18
CA LYS A 662 -34.35 12.62 -18.93
C LYS A 662 -34.26 11.42 -17.99
N GLU A 663 -34.87 10.30 -18.37
CA GLU A 663 -34.56 9.00 -17.78
C GLU A 663 -33.11 8.65 -18.15
N ALA A 664 -32.28 8.24 -17.18
CA ALA A 664 -30.88 7.93 -17.43
C ALA A 664 -30.31 6.97 -16.38
N TYR A 665 -29.33 6.16 -16.78
CA TYR A 665 -28.61 5.26 -15.87
C TYR A 665 -27.16 5.04 -16.32
N ILE A 666 -26.31 4.62 -15.37
CA ILE A 666 -24.90 4.32 -15.62
C ILE A 666 -24.75 2.84 -15.97
N VAL A 667 -23.99 2.53 -17.02
CA VAL A 667 -23.56 1.16 -17.37
C VAL A 667 -22.06 1.05 -17.06
N PRO A 668 -21.66 0.34 -15.99
CA PRO A 668 -20.28 0.25 -15.56
C PRO A 668 -19.43 -0.72 -16.39
N GLY A 669 -18.14 -0.77 -16.09
CA GLY A 669 -17.27 -1.93 -16.31
C GLY A 669 -17.22 -2.78 -15.04
N VAL A 670 -16.03 -2.99 -14.49
CA VAL A 670 -15.80 -3.65 -13.20
C VAL A 670 -16.14 -2.68 -12.07
N MET A 671 -17.16 -2.98 -11.27
CA MET A 671 -17.67 -2.12 -10.20
C MET A 671 -16.59 -1.74 -9.15
N HIS A 672 -16.34 -0.44 -9.00
CA HIS A 672 -15.51 0.12 -7.96
C HIS A 672 -16.32 0.99 -6.98
N LYS A 673 -15.72 1.30 -5.82
CA LYS A 673 -16.38 2.13 -4.79
C LYS A 673 -16.50 3.60 -5.20
N ASP A 674 -15.73 4.03 -6.20
CA ASP A 674 -15.87 5.37 -6.79
C ASP A 674 -17.01 5.48 -7.81
N ASP A 675 -17.47 4.36 -8.42
CA ASP A 675 -18.66 4.37 -9.28
C ASP A 675 -19.91 4.76 -8.48
N LEU A 676 -20.01 4.34 -7.22
CA LEU A 676 -21.08 4.76 -6.32
C LEU A 676 -21.03 6.26 -6.04
N SER A 677 -19.83 6.83 -5.84
CA SER A 677 -19.66 8.28 -5.63
C SER A 677 -19.98 9.09 -6.89
N VAL A 678 -19.61 8.61 -8.07
CA VAL A 678 -19.99 9.21 -9.36
C VAL A 678 -21.51 9.16 -9.55
N ALA A 679 -22.13 8.02 -9.27
CA ALA A 679 -23.57 7.85 -9.36
C ALA A 679 -24.34 8.70 -8.33
N GLN A 680 -23.77 8.94 -7.15
CA GLN A 680 -24.29 9.87 -6.13
C GLN A 680 -24.25 11.32 -6.63
N GLU A 681 -23.12 11.79 -7.17
CA GLU A 681 -23.01 13.16 -7.69
C GLU A 681 -23.88 13.39 -8.93
N LEU A 682 -24.01 12.40 -9.82
CA LEU A 682 -24.91 12.50 -10.98
C LEU A 682 -26.39 12.26 -10.62
N ASN A 683 -26.69 11.72 -9.44
CA ASN A 683 -28.00 11.23 -9.00
C ASN A 683 -28.65 10.26 -10.00
N LEU A 684 -27.87 9.28 -10.49
CA LEU A 684 -28.32 8.25 -11.43
C LEU A 684 -28.29 6.86 -10.76
N PRO A 685 -29.19 5.93 -11.11
CA PRO A 685 -28.99 4.52 -10.80
C PRO A 685 -27.86 3.92 -11.66
N VAL A 686 -27.32 2.78 -11.23
CA VAL A 686 -26.27 2.02 -11.92
C VAL A 686 -26.82 0.64 -12.26
N LEU A 687 -26.61 0.18 -13.51
CA LEU A 687 -26.90 -1.18 -13.95
C LEU A 687 -25.75 -2.12 -13.54
N GLY A 688 -25.64 -2.38 -12.24
CA GLY A 688 -24.62 -3.23 -11.64
C GLY A 688 -24.92 -3.57 -10.18
N SER A 689 -24.25 -4.60 -9.65
CA SER A 689 -24.36 -5.04 -8.25
C SER A 689 -23.53 -4.19 -7.29
N GLU A 690 -23.70 -4.40 -5.97
CA GLU A 690 -22.87 -3.74 -4.95
C GLU A 690 -21.37 -4.07 -5.17
N PRO A 691 -20.44 -3.10 -5.13
CA PRO A 691 -19.03 -3.34 -5.41
C PRO A 691 -18.39 -4.43 -4.55
N GLU A 692 -18.84 -4.62 -3.31
CA GLU A 692 -18.31 -5.66 -2.40
C GLU A 692 -18.86 -7.06 -2.75
N VAL A 693 -20.07 -7.16 -3.30
CA VAL A 693 -20.64 -8.39 -3.87
C VAL A 693 -19.94 -8.75 -5.18
N ALA A 694 -19.81 -7.77 -6.09
CA ALA A 694 -19.10 -7.93 -7.36
C ALA A 694 -17.66 -8.38 -7.13
N GLN A 695 -16.92 -7.72 -6.23
CA GLN A 695 -15.53 -8.07 -5.91
C GLN A 695 -15.41 -9.46 -5.27
N LEU A 696 -16.30 -9.84 -4.34
CA LEU A 696 -16.26 -11.15 -3.72
C LEU A 696 -16.46 -12.29 -4.73
N TYR A 697 -17.51 -12.25 -5.53
CA TYR A 697 -17.87 -13.35 -6.44
C TYR A 697 -17.12 -13.36 -7.77
N SER A 698 -16.40 -12.28 -8.10
CA SER A 698 -15.42 -12.26 -9.21
C SER A 698 -14.06 -12.85 -8.85
N THR A 699 -13.79 -13.15 -7.57
CA THR A 699 -12.58 -13.92 -7.22
C THR A 699 -12.72 -15.37 -7.68
N LYS A 700 -11.60 -16.04 -7.96
CA LYS A 700 -11.62 -17.46 -8.37
C LYS A 700 -12.25 -18.36 -7.29
N SER A 701 -11.95 -18.14 -6.01
CA SER A 701 -12.64 -18.81 -4.90
C SER A 701 -14.10 -18.36 -4.76
N GLY A 702 -14.43 -17.15 -5.21
CA GLY A 702 -15.80 -16.60 -5.30
C GLY A 702 -16.67 -17.34 -6.31
N SER A 703 -16.16 -17.53 -7.54
CA SER A 703 -16.89 -18.18 -8.64
C SER A 703 -17.20 -19.65 -8.32
N LYS A 704 -16.25 -20.40 -7.72
CA LYS A 704 -16.52 -21.79 -7.28
C LYS A 704 -17.69 -21.89 -6.29
N ARG A 705 -17.89 -20.91 -5.39
CA ARG A 705 -19.06 -20.86 -4.50
C ARG A 705 -20.38 -20.62 -5.24
N ILE A 706 -20.37 -19.89 -6.37
CA ILE A 706 -21.53 -19.73 -7.25
C ILE A 706 -21.86 -21.07 -7.92
N PHE A 707 -20.87 -21.69 -8.56
CA PHE A 707 -21.04 -22.93 -9.32
C PHE A 707 -21.49 -24.10 -8.42
N ALA A 708 -20.92 -24.21 -7.21
CA ALA A 708 -21.36 -25.19 -6.21
C ALA A 708 -22.83 -25.00 -5.81
N SER A 709 -23.32 -23.75 -5.66
CA SER A 709 -24.75 -23.50 -5.42
C SER A 709 -25.64 -23.70 -6.65
N ALA A 710 -25.08 -23.59 -7.87
CA ALA A 710 -25.81 -23.77 -9.12
C ALA A 710 -26.01 -25.26 -9.49
N GLY A 711 -25.22 -26.18 -8.90
CA GLY A 711 -25.22 -27.58 -9.29
C GLY A 711 -24.86 -27.75 -10.77
N VAL A 712 -23.79 -27.08 -11.21
CA VAL A 712 -23.14 -27.26 -12.52
C VAL A 712 -21.83 -28.01 -12.35
N ALA A 713 -21.40 -28.73 -13.38
CA ALA A 713 -20.09 -29.39 -13.36
C ALA A 713 -18.95 -28.35 -13.34
N VAL A 714 -17.89 -28.67 -12.62
CA VAL A 714 -16.69 -27.85 -12.42
C VAL A 714 -15.47 -28.77 -12.39
N PRO A 715 -14.25 -28.28 -12.66
CA PRO A 715 -13.06 -29.10 -12.51
C PRO A 715 -12.89 -29.54 -11.05
N PRO A 716 -12.41 -30.76 -10.76
CA PRO A 716 -11.98 -31.16 -9.43
C PRO A 716 -11.02 -30.11 -8.85
N SER A 717 -11.43 -29.47 -7.74
CA SER A 717 -10.77 -28.26 -7.26
C SER A 717 -10.96 -28.01 -5.76
N ASP A 718 -10.02 -27.26 -5.18
CA ASP A 718 -10.10 -26.73 -3.82
C ASP A 718 -9.73 -25.23 -3.85
N TYR A 719 -10.35 -24.45 -2.96
CA TYR A 719 -10.36 -22.99 -3.01
C TYR A 719 -10.18 -22.36 -1.62
N ASP A 720 -10.09 -21.03 -1.53
CA ASP A 720 -9.69 -20.31 -0.31
C ASP A 720 -8.33 -20.80 0.24
N VAL A 721 -7.35 -21.06 -0.63
CA VAL A 721 -6.02 -21.55 -0.22
C VAL A 721 -5.10 -20.39 0.15
N TYR A 722 -4.83 -20.22 1.46
CA TYR A 722 -4.03 -19.11 2.01
C TYR A 722 -2.77 -19.52 2.77
N SER A 723 -2.51 -20.83 2.97
CA SER A 723 -1.30 -21.29 3.67
C SER A 723 -0.56 -22.38 2.91
N LEU A 724 0.76 -22.45 3.09
CA LEU A 724 1.61 -23.44 2.41
C LEU A 724 1.30 -24.88 2.84
N GLN A 725 0.88 -25.08 4.09
CA GLN A 725 0.43 -26.38 4.58
C GLN A 725 -0.88 -26.80 3.89
N GLN A 726 -1.88 -25.92 3.90
CA GLN A 726 -3.15 -26.14 3.19
C GLN A 726 -2.89 -26.44 1.71
N LEU A 727 -2.03 -25.66 1.03
CA LEU A 727 -1.67 -25.89 -0.37
C LEU A 727 -1.15 -27.33 -0.62
N HIS A 728 -0.29 -27.86 0.27
CA HIS A 728 0.22 -29.22 0.16
C HIS A 728 -0.83 -30.30 0.48
N GLU A 729 -1.65 -30.08 1.50
CA GLU A 729 -2.73 -30.99 1.91
C GLU A 729 -3.82 -31.07 0.83
N SER A 730 -4.30 -29.93 0.34
CA SER A 730 -5.30 -29.80 -0.72
C SER A 730 -4.86 -30.47 -2.03
N ILE A 731 -3.66 -30.17 -2.54
CA ILE A 731 -3.18 -30.80 -3.78
C ILE A 731 -2.94 -32.31 -3.61
N ALA A 732 -2.47 -32.76 -2.44
CA ALA A 732 -2.30 -34.18 -2.17
C ALA A 732 -3.63 -34.93 -2.12
N GLN A 733 -4.68 -34.32 -1.55
CA GLN A 733 -6.03 -34.89 -1.56
C GLN A 733 -6.58 -34.97 -2.99
N LEU A 734 -6.56 -33.85 -3.72
CA LEU A 734 -7.05 -33.79 -5.12
C LEU A 734 -6.37 -34.83 -6.02
N VAL A 735 -5.05 -34.98 -5.92
CA VAL A 735 -4.27 -35.98 -6.70
C VAL A 735 -4.55 -37.42 -6.26
N THR A 736 -4.88 -37.65 -4.99
CA THR A 736 -5.21 -39.00 -4.50
C THR A 736 -6.62 -39.42 -4.93
N GLU A 737 -7.56 -38.48 -4.96
CA GLU A 737 -8.91 -38.69 -5.49
C GLU A 737 -8.91 -38.85 -7.02
N ASN A 738 -8.13 -38.02 -7.73
CA ASN A 738 -8.14 -37.90 -9.19
C ASN A 738 -6.77 -38.29 -9.79
N LEU A 739 -6.40 -39.57 -9.64
CA LEU A 739 -5.08 -40.11 -10.04
C LEU A 739 -4.79 -40.03 -11.55
N ASP A 740 -5.81 -39.94 -12.39
CA ASP A 740 -5.66 -39.89 -13.86
C ASP A 740 -5.42 -38.47 -14.41
N VAL A 741 -5.54 -37.43 -13.58
CA VAL A 741 -5.24 -36.05 -13.97
C VAL A 741 -3.72 -35.84 -14.08
N LYS A 742 -3.24 -35.48 -15.28
CA LYS A 742 -1.82 -35.16 -15.56
C LYS A 742 -1.39 -33.85 -14.87
N THR A 743 -2.20 -32.81 -15.03
CA THR A 743 -1.81 -31.40 -14.82
C THR A 743 -2.77 -30.70 -13.86
N TYR A 744 -2.22 -29.90 -12.95
CA TYR A 744 -2.98 -29.05 -12.03
C TYR A 744 -2.61 -27.58 -12.20
N LEU A 745 -3.62 -26.72 -12.13
CA LEU A 745 -3.54 -25.27 -12.22
C LEU A 745 -3.64 -24.64 -10.83
N PHE A 746 -2.89 -23.58 -10.63
CA PHE A 746 -2.96 -22.71 -9.46
C PHE A 746 -3.38 -21.32 -9.96
N LYS A 747 -4.55 -20.84 -9.54
CA LYS A 747 -5.14 -19.57 -9.99
C LYS A 747 -5.23 -18.58 -8.83
N LEU A 748 -4.64 -17.40 -8.97
CA LEU A 748 -4.74 -16.30 -8.00
C LEU A 748 -6.16 -15.71 -7.96
N ASP A 749 -6.70 -15.47 -6.76
CA ASP A 749 -8.09 -15.00 -6.58
C ASP A 749 -8.43 -13.70 -7.32
N ASP A 750 -7.60 -12.65 -7.18
CA ASP A 750 -7.89 -11.30 -7.69
C ASP A 750 -7.44 -11.07 -9.16
N GLU A 751 -6.70 -12.00 -9.78
CA GLU A 751 -6.10 -11.81 -11.11
C GLU A 751 -6.99 -12.27 -12.27
N PHE A 752 -6.74 -11.71 -13.45
CA PHE A 752 -7.53 -11.94 -14.67
C PHE A 752 -6.62 -12.27 -15.86
N ASP A 753 -7.22 -12.69 -16.98
CA ASP A 753 -6.54 -12.83 -18.29
C ASP A 753 -5.26 -13.68 -18.28
N GLY A 754 -5.33 -14.88 -17.68
CA GLY A 754 -4.22 -15.82 -17.58
C GLY A 754 -3.01 -15.38 -16.71
N ARG A 755 -2.92 -14.10 -16.36
CA ARG A 755 -1.78 -13.46 -15.65
C ARG A 755 -1.45 -14.16 -14.33
N GLY A 756 -2.50 -14.53 -13.59
CA GLY A 756 -2.42 -15.14 -12.27
C GLY A 756 -2.47 -16.67 -12.27
N ILE A 757 -2.10 -17.32 -13.39
CA ILE A 757 -2.09 -18.78 -13.51
C ILE A 757 -0.65 -19.32 -13.46
N ALA A 758 -0.47 -20.38 -12.69
CA ALA A 758 0.66 -21.30 -12.76
C ALA A 758 0.14 -22.73 -12.96
N TYR A 759 0.98 -23.62 -13.47
CA TYR A 759 0.63 -25.03 -13.70
C TYR A 759 1.74 -25.96 -13.21
N CYS A 760 1.40 -27.22 -12.92
CA CYS A 760 2.35 -28.28 -12.62
C CYS A 760 1.84 -29.62 -13.18
N HIS A 761 2.69 -30.37 -13.87
CA HIS A 761 2.44 -31.77 -14.23
C HIS A 761 2.85 -32.62 -13.02
N ILE A 762 1.88 -33.17 -12.29
CA ILE A 762 2.14 -33.74 -10.96
C ILE A 762 2.27 -35.27 -11.00
N THR A 763 1.34 -35.98 -11.61
CA THR A 763 1.30 -37.45 -11.60
C THR A 763 2.47 -38.06 -12.37
N GLU A 764 2.93 -37.41 -13.44
CA GLU A 764 4.15 -37.74 -14.19
C GLU A 764 5.44 -37.62 -13.36
N ASN A 765 5.46 -36.71 -12.37
CA ASN A 765 6.63 -36.40 -11.54
C ASN A 765 6.60 -37.04 -10.14
N LEU A 766 5.51 -37.73 -9.78
CA LEU A 766 5.35 -38.43 -8.49
C LEU A 766 5.93 -39.85 -8.55
N ARG A 767 7.00 -40.14 -7.79
CA ARG A 767 7.62 -41.48 -7.76
C ARG A 767 6.64 -42.56 -7.25
N CYS A 768 5.73 -42.20 -6.35
CA CYS A 768 4.70 -43.11 -5.86
C CYS A 768 3.51 -43.32 -6.81
N HIS A 769 3.34 -42.56 -7.90
CA HIS A 769 2.14 -42.61 -8.74
C HIS A 769 1.84 -44.01 -9.31
N ALA A 770 2.86 -44.68 -9.89
CA ALA A 770 2.71 -46.03 -10.44
C ALA A 770 2.42 -47.13 -9.38
N TRP A 771 2.61 -46.84 -8.09
CA TRP A 771 2.13 -47.67 -6.99
C TRP A 771 0.71 -47.26 -6.55
N ALA A 772 0.43 -45.95 -6.42
CA ALA A 772 -0.89 -45.45 -6.05
C ALA A 772 -1.98 -45.90 -7.05
N LYS A 773 -1.69 -45.87 -8.35
CA LYS A 773 -2.61 -46.36 -9.40
C LYS A 773 -2.89 -47.88 -9.30
N LYS A 774 -1.90 -48.68 -8.88
CA LYS A 774 -2.11 -50.12 -8.59
C LYS A 774 -2.94 -50.34 -7.32
N GLU A 775 -2.77 -49.50 -6.31
CA GLU A 775 -3.54 -49.57 -5.07
C GLU A 775 -5.01 -49.12 -5.29
N CYS A 776 -5.24 -48.11 -6.14
CA CYS A 776 -6.58 -47.74 -6.63
C CYS A 776 -7.25 -48.91 -7.36
N LEU A 777 -6.59 -49.51 -8.36
CA LEU A 777 -7.08 -50.71 -9.07
C LEU A 777 -7.34 -51.90 -8.13
N ARG A 778 -6.61 -52.01 -7.01
CA ARG A 778 -6.80 -53.05 -5.99
C ARG A 778 -8.06 -52.84 -5.14
N TYR A 779 -8.46 -51.59 -4.87
CA TYR A 779 -9.66 -51.27 -4.10
C TYR A 779 -10.92 -51.06 -4.98
N GLY A 780 -10.76 -50.70 -6.25
CA GLY A 780 -11.87 -50.45 -7.18
C GLY A 780 -12.80 -49.37 -6.66
N GLU A 781 -14.11 -49.60 -6.72
CA GLU A 781 -15.15 -48.70 -6.17
C GLU A 781 -14.87 -48.24 -4.72
N LYS A 782 -14.20 -49.07 -3.91
CA LYS A 782 -13.87 -48.74 -2.52
C LYS A 782 -12.83 -47.63 -2.38
N TRP A 783 -12.12 -47.27 -3.46
CA TRP A 783 -11.22 -46.11 -3.51
C TRP A 783 -11.92 -44.78 -3.21
N SER A 784 -13.24 -44.71 -3.37
CA SER A 784 -14.08 -43.58 -2.92
C SER A 784 -14.01 -43.32 -1.40
N ASN A 785 -13.55 -44.29 -0.60
CA ASN A 785 -13.48 -44.18 0.85
C ASN A 785 -12.10 -43.67 1.30
N LYS A 786 -12.08 -42.64 2.16
CA LYS A 786 -10.83 -42.02 2.66
C LYS A 786 -9.86 -43.03 3.29
N TRP A 787 -10.35 -44.06 3.99
CA TRP A 787 -9.48 -45.08 4.59
C TRP A 787 -8.70 -45.93 3.56
N ALA A 788 -9.20 -46.06 2.33
CA ALA A 788 -8.50 -46.74 1.23
C ALA A 788 -7.47 -45.81 0.55
N GLN A 789 -7.75 -44.51 0.53
CA GLN A 789 -6.89 -43.46 0.01
C GLN A 789 -5.72 -43.11 0.94
N GLU A 790 -5.90 -43.19 2.25
CA GLU A 790 -4.94 -42.81 3.30
C GLU A 790 -3.47 -43.25 3.01
N PRO A 791 -3.18 -44.51 2.61
CA PRO A 791 -1.80 -44.95 2.36
C PRO A 791 -1.17 -44.32 1.10
N ALA A 792 -1.97 -43.79 0.19
CA ALA A 792 -1.53 -43.03 -0.97
C ALA A 792 -1.44 -41.53 -0.67
N PHE A 793 -2.45 -40.96 0.00
CA PHE A 793 -2.43 -39.57 0.47
C PHE A 793 -1.14 -39.27 1.25
N VAL A 794 -0.79 -40.10 2.25
CA VAL A 794 0.42 -39.91 3.07
C VAL A 794 1.71 -39.92 2.25
N LYS A 795 1.81 -40.73 1.18
CA LYS A 795 3.00 -40.76 0.30
C LYS A 795 3.02 -39.59 -0.67
N ILE A 796 1.89 -39.27 -1.29
CA ILE A 796 1.75 -38.16 -2.25
C ILE A 796 2.06 -36.85 -1.51
N HIS A 797 1.45 -36.61 -0.34
CA HIS A 797 1.71 -35.44 0.51
C HIS A 797 3.18 -35.29 0.90
N ALA A 798 3.90 -36.40 1.13
CA ALA A 798 5.33 -36.37 1.42
C ALA A 798 6.22 -36.03 0.21
N GLU A 799 5.73 -36.21 -1.02
CA GLU A 799 6.45 -35.88 -2.26
C GLU A 799 6.07 -34.50 -2.84
N ILE A 800 4.82 -34.06 -2.65
CA ILE A 800 4.26 -32.82 -3.21
C ILE A 800 5.13 -31.56 -3.04
N PRO A 801 5.72 -31.25 -1.86
CA PRO A 801 6.53 -30.04 -1.71
C PRO A 801 7.76 -30.04 -2.62
N ASP A 802 8.32 -31.24 -2.82
CA ASP A 802 9.52 -31.51 -3.60
C ASP A 802 9.23 -31.53 -5.11
N VAL A 803 7.97 -31.83 -5.50
CA VAL A 803 7.46 -31.73 -6.87
C VAL A 803 7.16 -30.27 -7.24
N LEU A 804 6.38 -29.56 -6.42
CA LEU A 804 6.00 -28.16 -6.69
C LEU A 804 7.24 -27.25 -6.80
N ALA A 805 8.21 -27.39 -5.89
CA ALA A 805 9.43 -26.59 -5.91
C ALA A 805 10.32 -26.78 -7.16
N LYS A 806 10.10 -27.86 -7.95
CA LYS A 806 10.89 -28.18 -9.16
C LYS A 806 10.10 -28.00 -10.45
N PHE A 807 8.81 -28.35 -10.45
CA PHE A 807 8.01 -28.52 -11.66
C PHE A 807 6.78 -27.60 -11.74
N ALA A 808 6.49 -26.78 -10.71
CA ALA A 808 5.43 -25.77 -10.80
C ALA A 808 5.95 -24.51 -11.50
N HIS A 809 5.23 -24.02 -12.50
CA HIS A 809 5.68 -22.96 -13.40
C HIS A 809 4.60 -21.88 -13.60
N PRO A 810 4.89 -20.60 -13.32
CA PRO A 810 3.97 -19.52 -13.67
C PRO A 810 3.90 -19.34 -15.19
N VAL A 811 2.69 -19.17 -15.72
CA VAL A 811 2.42 -18.94 -17.15
C VAL A 811 2.99 -17.56 -17.54
N ASN A 812 2.55 -16.50 -16.85
CA ASN A 812 2.98 -15.14 -17.15
C ASN A 812 4.29 -14.77 -16.41
N LYS A 813 5.42 -15.22 -16.99
CA LYS A 813 6.77 -14.96 -16.49
C LYS A 813 7.18 -13.47 -16.48
N LYS A 814 6.42 -12.57 -17.12
CA LYS A 814 6.62 -11.11 -17.03
C LYS A 814 6.13 -10.55 -15.69
N VAL A 815 5.06 -11.11 -15.13
CA VAL A 815 4.53 -10.74 -13.80
C VAL A 815 5.21 -11.56 -12.71
N PHE A 816 5.26 -12.88 -12.86
CA PHE A 816 5.82 -13.81 -11.87
C PHE A 816 7.06 -14.54 -12.43
N ALA A 817 8.24 -13.97 -12.20
CA ALA A 817 9.49 -14.50 -12.76
C ALA A 817 9.92 -15.88 -12.22
N THR A 818 9.44 -16.29 -11.04
CA THR A 818 9.71 -17.61 -10.43
C THR A 818 8.47 -18.12 -9.68
N TRP A 819 8.43 -19.44 -9.41
CA TRP A 819 7.41 -20.06 -8.58
C TRP A 819 7.32 -19.42 -7.19
N ASP A 820 8.45 -19.10 -6.53
CA ASP A 820 8.43 -18.52 -5.18
C ASP A 820 7.69 -17.17 -5.13
N LYS A 821 7.82 -16.34 -6.17
CA LYS A 821 7.11 -15.06 -6.29
C LYS A 821 5.63 -15.24 -6.58
N PHE A 822 5.28 -16.25 -7.38
CA PHE A 822 3.90 -16.65 -7.58
C PHE A 822 3.28 -17.14 -6.26
N LEU A 823 4.00 -17.96 -5.51
CA LEU A 823 3.58 -18.55 -4.25
C LEU A 823 3.45 -17.50 -3.12
N GLU A 824 4.38 -16.56 -3.00
CA GLU A 824 4.25 -15.41 -2.07
C GLU A 824 2.98 -14.60 -2.38
N SER A 825 2.69 -14.38 -3.67
CA SER A 825 1.46 -13.73 -4.13
C SER A 825 0.22 -14.56 -3.77
N PHE A 826 0.20 -15.85 -4.10
CA PHE A 826 -0.90 -16.80 -3.90
C PHE A 826 -1.31 -16.91 -2.43
N LEU A 827 -0.35 -17.16 -1.54
CA LEU A 827 -0.62 -17.25 -0.10
C LEU A 827 -1.04 -15.89 0.49
N SER A 828 -0.57 -14.76 -0.07
CA SER A 828 -0.97 -13.43 0.40
C SER A 828 -2.39 -13.02 -0.05
N GLN A 829 -2.82 -13.42 -1.24
CA GLN A 829 -4.09 -12.99 -1.85
C GLN A 829 -5.22 -14.01 -1.63
N GLY A 830 -4.90 -15.30 -1.68
CA GLY A 830 -5.86 -16.39 -1.88
C GLY A 830 -5.81 -16.93 -3.30
N GLY A 831 -6.30 -18.14 -3.50
CA GLY A 831 -6.38 -18.77 -4.80
C GLY A 831 -7.00 -20.16 -4.77
N VAL A 832 -7.15 -20.71 -5.98
CA VAL A 832 -7.79 -21.99 -6.28
C VAL A 832 -6.77 -22.94 -6.89
N ILE A 833 -6.90 -24.22 -6.55
CA ILE A 833 -6.22 -25.35 -7.17
C ILE A 833 -7.26 -26.06 -8.05
N GLU A 834 -6.98 -26.28 -9.33
CA GLU A 834 -7.91 -26.95 -10.26
C GLU A 834 -7.20 -28.04 -11.06
N ALA A 835 -7.85 -29.19 -11.24
CA ALA A 835 -7.44 -30.17 -12.26
C ALA A 835 -7.61 -29.60 -13.67
N CYS A 836 -6.66 -29.85 -14.56
CA CYS A 836 -6.93 -29.77 -16.01
C CYS A 836 -7.84 -30.94 -16.43
N PRO A 837 -8.61 -30.79 -17.52
CA PRO A 837 -9.26 -31.91 -18.19
C PRO A 837 -8.29 -33.08 -18.49
N PRO A 838 -8.74 -34.34 -18.43
CA PRO A 838 -7.95 -35.53 -18.76
C PRO A 838 -7.78 -35.78 -20.28
N SER A 839 -8.13 -34.81 -21.13
CA SER A 839 -8.04 -34.88 -22.59
C SER A 839 -7.01 -33.89 -23.13
N ASP A 840 -6.37 -34.24 -24.25
CA ASP A 840 -5.42 -33.37 -24.93
C ASP A 840 -6.13 -32.44 -25.96
N SER A 841 -7.42 -32.70 -26.27
CA SER A 841 -8.30 -31.80 -27.03
C SER A 841 -9.26 -31.08 -26.08
N ILE A 842 -9.16 -29.76 -26.01
CA ILE A 842 -9.87 -28.90 -25.04
C ILE A 842 -10.28 -27.60 -25.72
N THR A 843 -11.58 -27.28 -25.71
CA THR A 843 -12.09 -25.97 -26.15
C THR A 843 -12.64 -25.19 -24.96
N ALA A 844 -12.33 -23.90 -24.86
CA ALA A 844 -12.92 -22.99 -23.89
C ALA A 844 -13.99 -22.12 -24.56
N LEU A 845 -15.01 -21.71 -23.79
CA LEU A 845 -16.13 -20.89 -24.26
C LEU A 845 -16.35 -19.71 -23.32
N THR A 846 -16.83 -18.58 -23.84
CA THR A 846 -17.35 -17.47 -23.02
C THR A 846 -18.81 -17.22 -23.37
N VAL A 847 -19.66 -17.19 -22.33
CA VAL A 847 -21.07 -16.83 -22.44
C VAL A 847 -21.31 -15.52 -21.68
N ASN A 848 -21.85 -14.52 -22.37
CA ASN A 848 -22.25 -13.25 -21.77
C ASN A 848 -23.75 -13.28 -21.44
N MET A 849 -24.06 -12.91 -20.20
CA MET A 849 -25.38 -12.92 -19.58
C MET A 849 -25.74 -11.53 -19.06
N LEU A 850 -27.03 -11.24 -18.97
CA LEU A 850 -27.58 -10.04 -18.33
C LEU A 850 -28.64 -10.44 -17.30
N ILE A 851 -28.52 -9.90 -16.09
CA ILE A 851 -29.61 -9.86 -15.10
C ILE A 851 -30.17 -8.44 -15.10
N GLU A 852 -31.37 -8.26 -15.62
CA GLU A 852 -32.06 -6.96 -15.61
C GLU A 852 -32.51 -6.56 -14.19
N PRO A 853 -32.77 -5.26 -13.92
CA PRO A 853 -33.20 -4.78 -12.61
C PRO A 853 -34.49 -5.45 -12.07
N ASP A 854 -35.42 -5.86 -12.93
CA ASP A 854 -36.63 -6.59 -12.50
C ASP A 854 -36.39 -8.10 -12.25
N GLY A 855 -35.15 -8.56 -12.42
CA GLY A 855 -34.73 -9.94 -12.21
C GLY A 855 -34.96 -10.86 -13.41
N HIS A 856 -35.31 -10.33 -14.59
CA HIS A 856 -35.24 -11.08 -15.84
C HIS A 856 -33.78 -11.45 -16.16
N THR A 857 -33.53 -12.69 -16.55
CA THR A 857 -32.21 -13.18 -16.95
C THR A 857 -32.21 -13.52 -18.43
N SER A 858 -31.15 -13.18 -19.16
CA SER A 858 -31.02 -13.52 -20.59
C SER A 858 -29.57 -13.78 -20.97
N MET A 859 -29.34 -14.81 -21.80
CA MET A 859 -28.12 -14.93 -22.58
C MET A 859 -28.07 -13.84 -23.66
N VAL A 860 -26.88 -13.30 -23.94
CA VAL A 860 -26.70 -12.14 -24.84
C VAL A 860 -25.56 -12.35 -25.84
N SER A 861 -24.57 -13.19 -25.51
CA SER A 861 -23.58 -13.69 -26.47
C SER A 861 -23.06 -15.05 -26.03
N CYS A 862 -22.70 -15.90 -26.98
CA CYS A 862 -22.02 -17.18 -26.77
C CYS A 862 -20.96 -17.33 -27.86
N GLY A 863 -19.72 -17.66 -27.48
CA GLY A 863 -18.63 -17.86 -28.44
C GLY A 863 -17.52 -18.75 -27.91
N ASP A 864 -16.85 -19.44 -28.83
CA ASP A 864 -15.68 -20.27 -28.54
C ASP A 864 -14.43 -19.37 -28.43
N GLN A 865 -13.60 -19.60 -27.40
CA GLN A 865 -12.42 -18.79 -27.10
C GLN A 865 -11.20 -19.23 -27.93
N ILE A 866 -10.68 -18.33 -28.73
CA ILE A 866 -9.47 -18.54 -29.52
C ILE A 866 -8.25 -18.09 -28.71
N HIS A 867 -7.33 -19.02 -28.53
CA HIS A 867 -6.08 -18.86 -27.79
C HIS A 867 -4.92 -18.51 -28.72
N ALA A 868 -3.82 -17.96 -28.17
CA ALA A 868 -2.60 -17.64 -28.92
C ALA A 868 -1.38 -17.86 -28.04
N GLY A 869 -0.55 -18.86 -28.39
CA GLY A 869 0.73 -19.14 -27.73
C GLY A 869 0.68 -19.58 -26.24
N THR A 870 -0.46 -19.48 -25.56
CA THR A 870 -0.74 -20.14 -24.27
C THR A 870 -2.22 -20.55 -24.18
N PRO A 871 -2.56 -21.76 -23.68
CA PRO A 871 -3.95 -22.23 -23.53
C PRO A 871 -4.69 -21.63 -22.33
N TYR A 872 -4.22 -20.48 -21.82
CA TYR A 872 -4.71 -19.84 -20.60
C TYR A 872 -4.99 -18.33 -20.77
N ALA A 873 -4.80 -17.79 -21.98
CA ALA A 873 -5.07 -16.40 -22.33
C ALA A 873 -5.72 -16.31 -23.72
N CYS A 874 -7.03 -16.03 -23.72
CA CYS A 874 -7.84 -15.82 -24.92
C CYS A 874 -7.51 -14.46 -25.57
N TRP A 875 -7.35 -14.40 -26.89
CA TRP A 875 -7.15 -13.13 -27.61
C TRP A 875 -8.39 -12.72 -28.43
N GLY A 876 -9.23 -13.66 -28.82
CA GLY A 876 -10.42 -13.43 -29.66
C GLY A 876 -11.43 -14.57 -29.53
N LEU A 877 -12.61 -14.39 -30.10
CA LEU A 877 -13.69 -15.37 -30.06
C LEU A 877 -14.26 -15.62 -31.45
N SER A 878 -14.71 -16.84 -31.71
CA SER A 878 -15.69 -17.14 -32.77
C SER A 878 -17.11 -17.12 -32.20
N VAL A 879 -18.01 -16.43 -32.89
CA VAL A 879 -19.43 -16.27 -32.51
C VAL A 879 -20.31 -16.63 -33.72
N PRO A 880 -21.36 -17.44 -33.58
CA PRO A 880 -21.76 -18.14 -32.35
C PRO A 880 -20.74 -19.21 -31.92
N GLN A 881 -20.92 -19.75 -30.71
CA GLN A 881 -20.24 -20.97 -30.30
C GLN A 881 -20.73 -22.15 -31.16
N SER A 882 -19.83 -23.08 -31.45
CA SER A 882 -20.08 -24.27 -32.27
C SER A 882 -19.59 -25.56 -31.63
N SER A 883 -19.04 -25.48 -30.41
CA SER A 883 -18.31 -26.58 -29.78
C SER A 883 -19.14 -27.39 -28.78
N VAL A 884 -20.32 -26.93 -28.37
CA VAL A 884 -21.15 -27.54 -27.31
C VAL A 884 -22.63 -27.55 -27.72
N ASP A 885 -23.40 -28.56 -27.28
CA ASP A 885 -24.86 -28.54 -27.43
C ASP A 885 -25.50 -27.27 -26.80
N PRO A 886 -26.27 -26.48 -27.57
CA PRO A 886 -26.95 -25.29 -27.06
C PRO A 886 -27.82 -25.54 -25.83
N SER A 887 -28.48 -26.71 -25.71
CA SER A 887 -29.36 -27.00 -24.58
C SER A 887 -28.59 -27.26 -23.28
N GLN A 888 -27.46 -27.97 -23.35
CA GLN A 888 -26.54 -28.23 -22.23
C GLN A 888 -25.96 -26.91 -21.71
N LEU A 889 -25.45 -26.07 -22.61
CA LEU A 889 -24.84 -24.77 -22.30
C LEU A 889 -25.86 -23.80 -21.69
N THR A 890 -27.02 -23.64 -22.34
CA THR A 890 -28.09 -22.72 -21.89
C THR A 890 -28.63 -23.11 -20.52
N ARG A 891 -28.83 -24.41 -20.27
CA ARG A 891 -29.25 -24.94 -18.96
C ARG A 891 -28.23 -24.68 -17.86
N ALA A 892 -26.93 -24.74 -18.15
CA ALA A 892 -25.88 -24.40 -17.20
C ALA A 892 -25.88 -22.89 -16.90
N CYS A 893 -26.01 -22.05 -17.93
CA CYS A 893 -25.99 -20.60 -17.81
C CYS A 893 -27.15 -20.05 -16.96
N TYR A 894 -28.38 -20.54 -17.15
CA TYR A 894 -29.51 -20.10 -16.33
C TYR A 894 -29.41 -20.52 -14.86
N LYS A 895 -28.92 -21.75 -14.56
CA LYS A 895 -28.62 -22.17 -13.17
C LYS A 895 -27.63 -21.24 -12.47
N ILE A 896 -26.59 -20.80 -13.19
CA ILE A 896 -25.59 -19.86 -12.69
C ILE A 896 -26.22 -18.46 -12.51
N ALA A 897 -27.05 -18.01 -13.46
CA ALA A 897 -27.75 -16.73 -13.38
C ALA A 897 -28.70 -16.65 -12.17
N ASP A 898 -29.48 -17.71 -11.89
CA ASP A 898 -30.30 -17.79 -10.68
C ASP A 898 -29.45 -17.80 -9.40
N SER A 899 -28.32 -18.51 -9.39
CA SER A 899 -27.41 -18.54 -8.23
C SER A 899 -26.78 -17.16 -7.96
N CYS A 900 -26.44 -16.42 -9.01
CA CYS A 900 -26.01 -15.03 -8.96
C CYS A 900 -27.12 -14.12 -8.41
N LYS A 901 -28.34 -14.24 -8.94
CA LYS A 901 -29.53 -13.45 -8.55
C LYS A 901 -29.88 -13.62 -7.06
N HIS A 902 -29.85 -14.84 -6.53
CA HIS A 902 -30.07 -15.12 -5.09
C HIS A 902 -29.02 -14.45 -4.18
N ARG A 903 -27.85 -14.08 -4.72
CA ARG A 903 -26.74 -13.45 -3.98
C ARG A 903 -26.64 -11.94 -4.23
N GLY A 904 -27.65 -11.33 -4.87
CA GLY A 904 -27.71 -9.88 -5.11
C GLY A 904 -26.89 -9.40 -6.32
N VAL A 905 -26.50 -10.30 -7.23
CA VAL A 905 -25.88 -9.92 -8.50
C VAL A 905 -26.95 -9.34 -9.44
N MET A 906 -26.62 -8.24 -10.11
CA MET A 906 -27.43 -7.57 -11.12
C MET A 906 -26.50 -6.91 -12.16
N GLY A 907 -26.97 -6.79 -13.40
CA GLY A 907 -26.21 -6.25 -14.52
C GLY A 907 -25.60 -7.36 -15.39
N TYR A 908 -24.59 -6.98 -16.17
CA TYR A 908 -23.87 -7.89 -17.06
C TYR A 908 -22.86 -8.75 -16.30
N PHE A 909 -22.73 -10.01 -16.73
CA PHE A 909 -21.65 -10.90 -16.31
C PHE A 909 -21.28 -11.86 -17.44
N ALA A 910 -20.05 -12.35 -17.45
CA ALA A 910 -19.62 -13.44 -18.32
C ALA A 910 -19.29 -14.70 -17.52
N VAL A 911 -19.58 -15.86 -18.08
CA VAL A 911 -19.20 -17.18 -17.57
C VAL A 911 -18.24 -17.81 -18.57
N ASP A 912 -17.09 -18.27 -18.09
CA ASP A 912 -16.15 -19.03 -18.90
C ASP A 912 -16.30 -20.52 -18.59
N PHE A 913 -16.43 -21.31 -19.66
CA PHE A 913 -16.56 -22.77 -19.63
C PHE A 913 -15.38 -23.44 -20.35
N VAL A 914 -15.18 -24.72 -20.07
CA VAL A 914 -14.29 -25.61 -20.81
C VAL A 914 -15.04 -26.89 -21.17
N THR A 915 -14.92 -27.34 -22.41
CA THR A 915 -15.45 -28.61 -22.89
C THR A 915 -14.33 -29.49 -23.47
N PHE A 916 -14.54 -30.80 -23.36
CA PHE A 916 -13.67 -31.85 -23.85
C PHE A 916 -14.46 -33.16 -23.92
N ILE A 917 -13.96 -34.13 -24.69
CA ILE A 917 -14.44 -35.52 -24.64
C ILE A 917 -13.64 -36.25 -23.56
N ASP A 918 -14.31 -36.85 -22.57
CA ASP A 918 -13.62 -37.67 -21.57
C ASP A 918 -13.13 -38.99 -22.21
N PRO A 919 -11.82 -39.34 -22.10
CA PRO A 919 -11.30 -40.59 -22.66
C PRO A 919 -11.90 -41.87 -22.03
N THR A 920 -12.58 -41.75 -20.88
CA THR A 920 -13.13 -42.89 -20.14
C THR A 920 -14.56 -43.24 -20.58
N THR A 921 -15.47 -42.27 -20.55
CA THR A 921 -16.89 -42.41 -20.93
C THR A 921 -17.12 -42.19 -22.42
N ARG A 922 -16.26 -41.42 -23.09
CA ARG A 922 -16.46 -40.85 -24.43
C ARG A 922 -17.63 -39.85 -24.53
N GLU A 923 -18.15 -39.36 -23.41
CA GLU A 923 -19.17 -38.31 -23.38
C GLU A 923 -18.53 -36.90 -23.42
N GLN A 924 -19.33 -35.90 -23.83
CA GLN A 924 -18.91 -34.50 -23.83
C GLN A 924 -19.15 -33.86 -22.45
N GLU A 925 -18.05 -33.60 -21.73
CA GLU A 925 -18.03 -32.87 -20.47
C GLU A 925 -18.09 -31.35 -20.71
N LEU A 926 -18.69 -30.62 -19.76
CA LEU A 926 -18.79 -29.15 -19.79
C LEU A 926 -18.58 -28.58 -18.38
N TRP A 927 -17.40 -28.03 -18.12
CA TRP A 927 -16.98 -27.52 -16.81
C TRP A 927 -17.05 -26.00 -16.74
N ALA A 928 -17.73 -25.44 -15.74
CA ALA A 928 -17.66 -24.01 -15.44
C ALA A 928 -16.32 -23.68 -14.76
N VAL A 929 -15.50 -22.85 -15.40
CA VAL A 929 -14.14 -22.54 -14.92
C VAL A 929 -14.04 -21.18 -14.25
N ASP A 930 -14.71 -20.15 -14.77
CA ASP A 930 -14.55 -18.76 -14.30
C ASP A 930 -15.83 -17.91 -14.41
N LEU A 931 -15.91 -16.85 -13.60
CA LEU A 931 -17.09 -15.96 -13.52
C LEU A 931 -16.67 -14.50 -13.35
N ASN A 932 -17.05 -13.67 -14.32
CA ASN A 932 -16.61 -12.29 -14.45
C ASN A 932 -17.82 -11.36 -14.32
N LEU A 933 -18.02 -10.74 -13.13
CA LEU A 933 -19.22 -9.93 -12.85
C LEU A 933 -19.12 -8.49 -13.39
N TRP A 934 -18.93 -8.35 -14.70
CA TRP A 934 -18.90 -7.08 -15.41
C TRP A 934 -19.35 -7.20 -16.87
N TYR A 935 -19.52 -6.05 -17.52
CA TYR A 935 -19.68 -5.94 -18.97
C TYR A 935 -18.30 -6.15 -19.64
N ASP A 936 -18.14 -7.24 -20.37
CA ASP A 936 -16.88 -7.66 -20.99
C ASP A 936 -16.61 -7.07 -22.39
N ASP A 937 -15.37 -7.21 -22.88
CA ASP A 937 -14.95 -6.88 -24.24
C ASP A 937 -15.68 -7.70 -25.31
N SER A 938 -15.89 -9.00 -25.09
CA SER A 938 -16.65 -9.87 -25.98
C SER A 938 -18.10 -9.39 -26.14
N MET A 939 -18.71 -8.90 -25.07
CA MET A 939 -20.02 -8.26 -25.08
C MET A 939 -20.03 -6.93 -25.88
N ALA A 940 -18.94 -6.15 -25.82
CA ALA A 940 -18.81 -4.92 -26.63
C ALA A 940 -18.68 -5.23 -28.13
N MET A 941 -17.90 -6.25 -28.50
CA MET A 941 -17.73 -6.67 -29.88
C MET A 941 -18.97 -7.39 -30.45
N THR A 942 -19.73 -8.10 -29.62
CA THR A 942 -21.02 -8.70 -30.02
C THR A 942 -22.05 -7.62 -30.36
N GLN A 943 -22.18 -6.55 -29.55
CA GLN A 943 -23.07 -5.42 -29.89
C GLN A 943 -22.68 -4.75 -31.21
N LEU A 944 -21.38 -4.62 -31.49
CA LEU A 944 -20.90 -4.14 -32.79
C LEU A 944 -21.31 -5.07 -33.93
N MET A 945 -21.13 -6.38 -33.78
CA MET A 945 -21.51 -7.40 -34.77
C MET A 945 -23.01 -7.37 -35.12
N LEU A 946 -23.88 -7.27 -34.10
CA LEU A 946 -25.32 -7.18 -34.31
C LEU A 946 -25.72 -5.84 -34.97
N TYR A 947 -25.12 -4.72 -34.54
CA TYR A 947 -25.44 -3.39 -35.05
C TYR A 947 -25.11 -3.20 -36.54
N VAL A 948 -23.96 -3.72 -37.00
CA VAL A 948 -23.50 -3.54 -38.39
C VAL A 948 -24.15 -4.51 -39.38
N THR A 949 -24.80 -5.56 -38.89
CA THR A 949 -25.50 -6.56 -39.72
C THR A 949 -27.02 -6.41 -39.72
N ASP A 950 -27.59 -5.75 -38.71
CA ASP A 950 -29.03 -5.84 -38.40
C ASP A 950 -29.50 -7.30 -38.29
N GLY A 951 -28.62 -8.15 -37.72
CA GLY A 951 -28.84 -9.57 -37.48
C GLY A 951 -29.26 -9.87 -36.04
N THR A 952 -29.70 -11.09 -35.81
CA THR A 952 -30.16 -11.59 -34.51
C THR A 952 -29.39 -12.84 -34.13
N LEU A 953 -28.73 -12.85 -32.97
CA LEU A 953 -28.23 -14.07 -32.36
C LEU A 953 -29.40 -14.77 -31.67
N ASP A 954 -29.84 -15.89 -32.24
CA ASP A 954 -30.72 -16.81 -31.52
C ASP A 954 -29.86 -17.59 -30.51
N VAL A 955 -30.20 -17.43 -29.23
CA VAL A 955 -29.44 -17.96 -28.11
C VAL A 955 -29.85 -19.39 -27.76
N ASP A 956 -31.08 -19.81 -28.07
CA ASP A 956 -31.56 -21.14 -27.72
C ASP A 956 -31.06 -22.20 -28.73
N SER A 957 -30.82 -21.79 -29.99
CA SER A 957 -30.19 -22.62 -31.03
C SER A 957 -28.70 -22.31 -31.27
N CYS A 958 -28.15 -21.29 -30.62
CA CYS A 958 -26.82 -20.72 -30.92
C CYS A 958 -26.62 -20.35 -32.41
N LEU A 959 -27.64 -19.83 -33.10
CA LEU A 959 -27.54 -19.43 -34.51
C LEU A 959 -27.49 -17.90 -34.68
N PHE A 960 -26.41 -17.38 -35.25
CA PHE A 960 -26.36 -15.98 -35.68
C PHE A 960 -27.01 -15.82 -37.06
N ASN A 961 -28.20 -15.22 -37.05
CA ASN A 961 -29.11 -15.15 -38.19
C ASN A 961 -29.12 -13.74 -38.80
N ILE A 962 -28.82 -13.63 -40.09
CA ILE A 962 -28.90 -12.37 -40.85
C ILE A 962 -30.05 -12.43 -41.86
N ARG A 963 -30.84 -11.34 -41.92
CA ARG A 963 -31.82 -11.12 -43.00
C ARG A 963 -31.07 -10.79 -44.31
N PRO A 964 -31.23 -11.59 -45.38
CA PRO A 964 -30.47 -11.44 -46.62
C PRO A 964 -30.81 -10.13 -47.35
N PRO A 965 -29.90 -9.60 -48.20
CA PRO A 965 -30.18 -8.42 -49.01
C PRO A 965 -31.36 -8.65 -49.96
N LYS A 966 -32.21 -7.62 -50.09
CA LYS A 966 -33.31 -7.59 -51.06
C LYS A 966 -32.73 -7.53 -52.48
N LYS A 967 -32.58 -8.69 -53.12
CA LYS A 967 -32.14 -8.80 -54.52
C LYS A 967 -32.98 -7.90 -55.42
N GLU A 968 -32.35 -6.91 -56.04
CA GLU A 968 -33.03 -6.06 -57.02
C GLU A 968 -33.60 -6.91 -58.15
N LYS A 969 -34.93 -6.87 -58.35
CA LYS A 969 -35.59 -7.53 -59.49
C LYS A 969 -35.15 -6.81 -60.78
N LYS A 970 -34.04 -7.28 -61.38
CA LYS A 970 -33.57 -6.85 -62.71
C LYS A 970 -34.77 -6.91 -63.68
N LYS A 971 -35.18 -5.75 -64.19
CA LYS A 971 -36.34 -5.59 -65.08
C LYS A 971 -36.03 -6.12 -66.48
N ASN A 972 -35.88 -7.44 -66.60
CA ASN A 972 -35.84 -8.12 -67.88
C ASN A 972 -37.20 -7.97 -68.57
N LEU A 973 -37.26 -7.08 -69.57
CA LEU A 973 -38.46 -6.74 -70.34
C LEU A 973 -38.88 -7.88 -71.28
N ARG A 974 -39.37 -8.98 -70.71
CA ARG A 974 -40.15 -10.00 -71.43
C ARG A 974 -41.39 -10.34 -70.63
N ARG A 975 -42.57 -10.14 -71.26
CA ARG A 975 -43.87 -10.50 -70.68
C ARG A 975 -43.95 -12.01 -70.48
N VAL A 976 -44.10 -12.42 -69.22
CA VAL A 976 -44.78 -13.67 -68.87
C VAL A 976 -45.87 -13.28 -67.87
N ARG A 977 -47.10 -13.74 -68.08
CA ARG A 977 -48.13 -13.74 -67.04
C ARG A 977 -47.92 -15.01 -66.21
N TYR A 978 -47.79 -14.86 -64.91
CA TYR A 978 -48.11 -15.89 -63.92
C TYR A 978 -48.84 -15.21 -62.76
N GLU A 979 -49.66 -15.98 -62.05
CA GLU A 979 -50.56 -15.48 -61.02
C GLU A 979 -49.86 -14.89 -59.78
N ASP A 980 -50.65 -14.16 -58.99
CA ASP A 980 -50.27 -13.59 -57.71
C ASP A 980 -50.04 -14.69 -56.65
N LEU A 981 -48.83 -15.25 -56.66
CA LEU A 981 -48.25 -15.90 -55.49
C LEU A 981 -47.64 -14.81 -54.58
N ASP A 982 -48.00 -14.84 -53.30
CA ASP A 982 -47.40 -13.97 -52.29
C ASP A 982 -45.87 -14.12 -52.29
N PRO A 983 -45.10 -13.02 -52.14
CA PRO A 983 -43.65 -13.09 -52.16
C PRO A 983 -43.14 -13.80 -50.90
N GLU A 984 -42.68 -15.05 -51.04
CA GLU A 984 -41.95 -15.77 -49.99
C GLU A 984 -40.89 -14.87 -49.34
N GLU A 985 -40.85 -14.84 -48.01
CA GLU A 985 -39.79 -14.13 -47.31
C GLU A 985 -38.43 -14.77 -47.63
N PRO A 986 -37.42 -13.98 -48.01
CA PRO A 986 -36.15 -14.54 -48.47
C PRO A 986 -35.45 -15.24 -47.29
N PRO A 987 -34.87 -16.44 -47.52
CA PRO A 987 -34.43 -17.32 -46.44
C PRO A 987 -33.36 -16.66 -45.57
N VAL A 988 -33.57 -16.74 -44.25
CA VAL A 988 -32.61 -16.27 -43.24
C VAL A 988 -31.29 -17.02 -43.42
N THR A 989 -30.17 -16.30 -43.42
CA THR A 989 -28.84 -16.91 -43.57
C THR A 989 -28.10 -16.95 -42.24
N THR A 990 -27.70 -18.15 -41.83
CA THR A 990 -26.79 -18.37 -40.69
C THR A 990 -25.38 -17.92 -41.06
N ARG A 991 -24.73 -17.21 -40.14
CA ARG A 991 -23.45 -16.53 -40.37
C ARG A 991 -22.51 -16.74 -39.19
N TYR A 992 -21.21 -16.57 -39.42
CA TYR A 992 -20.18 -16.68 -38.39
C TYR A 992 -19.35 -15.40 -38.33
N ALA A 993 -18.85 -15.09 -37.15
CA ALA A 993 -17.98 -13.95 -36.90
C ALA A 993 -16.75 -14.37 -36.08
N VAL A 994 -15.60 -13.76 -36.38
CA VAL A 994 -14.37 -13.87 -35.57
C VAL A 994 -13.99 -12.48 -35.11
N MET A 995 -13.83 -12.29 -33.79
CA MET A 995 -13.70 -10.97 -33.17
C MET A 995 -12.59 -10.89 -32.12
N SER A 996 -11.90 -9.75 -32.03
CA SER A 996 -10.89 -9.47 -31.01
C SER A 996 -10.79 -7.97 -30.70
N THR A 997 -10.49 -7.61 -29.45
CA THR A 997 -10.08 -6.26 -29.01
C THR A 997 -8.58 -6.16 -28.70
N ARG A 998 -7.82 -7.26 -28.89
CA ARG A 998 -6.51 -7.51 -28.26
C ARG A 998 -5.36 -7.63 -29.28
N LEU A 999 -5.55 -7.12 -30.50
CA LEU A 999 -4.55 -7.15 -31.56
C LEU A 999 -3.59 -5.98 -31.37
N MET A 1000 -2.30 -6.27 -31.27
CA MET A 1000 -1.26 -5.28 -30.97
C MET A 1000 -0.11 -5.38 -31.98
N HIS A 1001 0.35 -4.22 -32.49
CA HIS A 1001 1.48 -4.12 -33.38
C HIS A 1001 2.12 -2.73 -33.31
N THR A 1002 3.34 -2.61 -32.76
CA THR A 1002 3.98 -1.30 -32.46
C THR A 1002 4.11 -0.38 -33.68
N ASN A 1003 4.37 -0.94 -34.86
CA ASN A 1003 4.53 -0.15 -36.09
C ASN A 1003 3.26 0.64 -36.49
N LEU A 1004 2.06 0.24 -36.02
CA LEU A 1004 0.82 1.01 -36.25
C LEU A 1004 0.90 2.43 -35.67
N ALA A 1005 1.76 2.69 -34.67
CA ALA A 1005 2.01 4.03 -34.15
C ALA A 1005 2.47 5.03 -35.22
N VAL A 1006 3.19 4.55 -36.24
CA VAL A 1006 3.71 5.37 -37.35
C VAL A 1006 2.64 5.61 -38.43
N VAL A 1007 1.63 4.75 -38.52
CA VAL A 1007 0.61 4.78 -39.58
C VAL A 1007 -0.59 5.62 -39.17
N HIS A 1008 -1.02 6.56 -40.01
CA HIS A 1008 -2.28 7.30 -39.82
C HIS A 1008 -3.48 6.46 -40.26
N TYR A 1009 -4.62 6.56 -39.58
CA TYR A 1009 -5.76 5.68 -39.85
C TYR A 1009 -6.30 5.85 -41.28
N SER A 1010 -6.29 7.07 -41.82
CA SER A 1010 -6.56 7.36 -43.23
C SER A 1010 -5.67 6.57 -44.20
N VAL A 1011 -4.38 6.41 -43.92
CA VAL A 1011 -3.45 5.59 -44.73
C VAL A 1011 -3.71 4.09 -44.52
N PHE A 1012 -3.89 3.66 -43.26
CA PHE A 1012 -4.25 2.28 -42.92
C PHE A 1012 -5.53 1.81 -43.63
N PHE A 1013 -6.58 2.64 -43.67
CA PHE A 1013 -7.82 2.31 -44.39
C PHE A 1013 -7.67 2.36 -45.91
N GLN A 1014 -6.74 3.15 -46.47
CA GLN A 1014 -6.42 3.11 -47.91
C GLN A 1014 -5.70 1.80 -48.27
N MET A 1015 -4.69 1.41 -47.48
CA MET A 1015 -3.98 0.14 -47.57
C MET A 1015 -4.94 -1.07 -47.47
N CYS A 1016 -5.82 -1.09 -46.48
CA CYS A 1016 -6.84 -2.14 -46.33
C CYS A 1016 -7.72 -2.24 -47.59
N ARG A 1017 -8.24 -1.12 -48.10
CA ARG A 1017 -9.08 -1.10 -49.31
C ARG A 1017 -8.36 -1.58 -50.56
N ALA A 1018 -7.07 -1.26 -50.71
CA ALA A 1018 -6.25 -1.72 -51.84
C ALA A 1018 -6.15 -3.26 -51.88
N HIS A 1019 -6.09 -3.90 -50.71
CA HIS A 1019 -6.07 -5.35 -50.54
C HIS A 1019 -7.46 -6.00 -50.40
N GLY A 1020 -8.55 -5.26 -50.65
CA GLY A 1020 -9.92 -5.77 -50.51
C GLY A 1020 -10.36 -6.04 -49.07
N ILE A 1021 -9.61 -5.55 -48.07
CA ILE A 1021 -9.95 -5.66 -46.65
C ILE A 1021 -10.94 -4.55 -46.28
N GLY A 1022 -12.19 -4.95 -46.06
CA GLY A 1022 -13.28 -4.06 -45.66
C GLY A 1022 -14.59 -4.82 -45.48
N TYR A 1023 -15.66 -4.10 -45.16
CA TYR A 1023 -17.00 -4.63 -44.93
C TYR A 1023 -17.94 -4.22 -46.06
N ASP A 1024 -18.62 -5.19 -46.66
CA ASP A 1024 -19.67 -4.94 -47.66
C ASP A 1024 -21.02 -4.75 -46.96
N ILE A 1025 -21.59 -3.57 -47.12
CA ILE A 1025 -22.89 -3.18 -46.53
C ILE A 1025 -24.06 -3.95 -47.16
N LYS A 1026 -23.93 -4.39 -48.42
CA LYS A 1026 -24.98 -5.12 -49.15
C LYS A 1026 -25.01 -6.58 -48.76
N GLU A 1027 -23.85 -7.24 -48.84
CA GLU A 1027 -23.72 -8.67 -48.49
C GLU A 1027 -23.52 -8.90 -46.98
N LYS A 1028 -23.43 -7.83 -46.18
CA LYS A 1028 -23.33 -7.83 -44.71
C LYS A 1028 -22.18 -8.69 -44.16
N GLN A 1029 -21.03 -8.64 -44.85
CA GLN A 1029 -19.89 -9.53 -44.62
C GLN A 1029 -18.55 -8.82 -44.85
N GLY A 1030 -17.45 -9.47 -44.45
CA GLY A 1030 -16.10 -8.90 -44.51
C GLY A 1030 -15.64 -8.36 -43.16
N THR A 1031 -14.70 -7.40 -43.17
CA THR A 1031 -13.91 -7.00 -41.99
C THR A 1031 -14.13 -5.55 -41.57
N LEU A 1032 -14.33 -5.36 -40.27
CA LEU A 1032 -14.44 -4.11 -39.53
C LEU A 1032 -13.33 -4.00 -38.48
N PHE A 1033 -13.09 -2.78 -37.99
CA PHE A 1033 -12.01 -2.48 -37.05
C PHE A 1033 -12.50 -1.58 -35.90
N THR A 1034 -12.09 -1.88 -34.68
CA THR A 1034 -12.32 -1.02 -33.51
C THR A 1034 -11.06 -0.22 -33.20
N LEU A 1035 -11.15 1.10 -33.33
CA LEU A 1035 -10.06 2.04 -33.06
C LEU A 1035 -10.09 2.40 -31.56
N ILE A 1036 -9.03 2.04 -30.84
CA ILE A 1036 -9.00 2.04 -29.37
C ILE A 1036 -8.30 3.28 -28.78
N ASP A 1037 -7.22 3.76 -29.38
CA ASP A 1037 -6.54 4.99 -28.95
C ASP A 1037 -5.96 5.77 -30.14
N SER A 1038 -6.24 7.07 -30.18
CA SER A 1038 -5.82 7.96 -31.27
C SER A 1038 -4.35 8.38 -31.23
N PHE A 1039 -3.63 8.14 -30.13
CA PHE A 1039 -2.28 8.69 -29.90
C PHE A 1039 -1.16 7.68 -30.09
N LYS A 1040 -1.18 6.56 -29.37
CA LYS A 1040 -0.24 5.45 -29.58
C LYS A 1040 -0.60 4.64 -30.83
N ARG A 1041 -1.89 4.36 -31.04
CA ARG A 1041 -2.41 3.56 -32.17
C ARG A 1041 -1.84 2.13 -32.28
N GLU A 1042 -1.05 1.65 -31.31
CA GLU A 1042 -0.41 0.33 -31.31
C GLU A 1042 -1.38 -0.84 -31.10
N VAL A 1043 -2.61 -0.57 -30.64
CA VAL A 1043 -3.64 -1.58 -30.33
C VAL A 1043 -4.91 -1.27 -31.11
N MET A 1044 -5.51 -2.32 -31.67
CA MET A 1044 -6.73 -2.29 -32.47
C MET A 1044 -7.59 -3.52 -32.16
N GLY A 1045 -8.88 -3.43 -32.42
CA GLY A 1045 -9.73 -4.61 -32.55
C GLY A 1045 -10.09 -4.87 -34.01
N MET A 1046 -10.47 -6.11 -34.31
CA MET A 1046 -10.93 -6.56 -35.63
C MET A 1046 -12.13 -7.48 -35.47
N LEU A 1047 -13.07 -7.39 -36.41
CA LEU A 1047 -14.27 -8.21 -36.52
C LEU A 1047 -14.41 -8.63 -37.98
N THR A 1048 -14.39 -9.93 -38.27
CA THR A 1048 -14.59 -10.48 -39.63
C THR A 1048 -15.84 -11.36 -39.62
N ILE A 1049 -16.73 -11.19 -40.60
CA ILE A 1049 -18.02 -11.89 -40.72
C ILE A 1049 -18.09 -12.61 -42.07
N GLY A 1050 -18.60 -13.86 -42.10
CA GLY A 1050 -18.74 -14.68 -43.32
C GLY A 1050 -19.80 -15.80 -43.17
N ASP A 1051 -20.04 -16.55 -44.26
CA ASP A 1051 -21.03 -17.65 -44.30
C ASP A 1051 -20.60 -18.92 -43.55
N GLN A 1052 -19.30 -19.18 -43.42
CA GLN A 1052 -18.75 -20.41 -42.84
C GLN A 1052 -17.61 -20.08 -41.85
N LEU A 1053 -17.54 -20.80 -40.73
CA LEU A 1053 -16.52 -20.57 -39.70
C LEU A 1053 -15.08 -20.73 -40.24
N PRO A 1054 -14.69 -21.81 -40.96
CA PRO A 1054 -13.33 -21.95 -41.48
C PRO A 1054 -12.93 -20.85 -42.47
N GLY A 1055 -13.85 -20.47 -43.37
CA GLY A 1055 -13.64 -19.35 -44.30
C GLY A 1055 -13.50 -17.99 -43.61
N THR A 1056 -14.21 -17.80 -42.49
CA THR A 1056 -14.14 -16.58 -41.67
C THR A 1056 -12.83 -16.51 -40.87
N LEU A 1057 -12.39 -17.62 -40.28
CA LEU A 1057 -11.09 -17.78 -39.61
C LEU A 1057 -9.93 -17.55 -40.60
N SER A 1058 -9.95 -18.21 -41.75
CA SER A 1058 -8.96 -18.04 -42.81
C SER A 1058 -8.88 -16.58 -43.30
N SER A 1059 -10.04 -15.94 -43.50
CA SER A 1059 -10.11 -14.51 -43.85
C SER A 1059 -9.52 -13.61 -42.76
N PHE A 1060 -9.76 -13.92 -41.48
CA PHE A 1060 -9.21 -13.18 -40.34
C PHE A 1060 -7.67 -13.28 -40.30
N ALA A 1061 -7.11 -14.49 -40.37
CA ALA A 1061 -5.66 -14.72 -40.40
C ALA A 1061 -4.99 -14.07 -41.61
N ARG A 1062 -5.56 -14.25 -42.81
CA ARG A 1062 -5.08 -13.63 -44.06
C ARG A 1062 -5.01 -12.10 -43.94
N ASN A 1063 -6.05 -11.47 -43.37
CA ASN A 1063 -6.11 -10.02 -43.23
C ASN A 1063 -5.05 -9.52 -42.23
N LEU A 1064 -4.78 -10.23 -41.13
CA LEU A 1064 -3.65 -9.92 -40.24
C LEU A 1064 -2.29 -10.07 -40.93
N SER A 1065 -2.11 -11.12 -41.74
CA SER A 1065 -0.86 -11.38 -42.46
C SER A 1065 -0.54 -10.24 -43.45
N ILE A 1066 -1.54 -9.81 -44.23
CA ILE A 1066 -1.42 -8.66 -45.15
C ILE A 1066 -1.09 -7.37 -44.37
N ILE A 1067 -1.82 -7.07 -43.30
CA ILE A 1067 -1.56 -5.86 -42.48
C ILE A 1067 -0.15 -5.91 -41.89
N HIS A 1068 0.30 -7.06 -41.37
CA HIS A 1068 1.65 -7.23 -40.83
C HIS A 1068 2.72 -6.96 -41.90
N GLN A 1069 2.58 -7.52 -43.11
CA GLN A 1069 3.53 -7.36 -44.20
C GLN A 1069 3.66 -5.90 -44.67
N GLU A 1070 2.54 -5.20 -44.85
CA GLU A 1070 2.54 -3.79 -45.29
C GLU A 1070 3.18 -2.85 -44.26
N ILE A 1071 2.94 -3.06 -42.95
CA ILE A 1071 3.47 -2.19 -41.89
C ILE A 1071 4.86 -2.61 -41.38
N SER A 1072 5.45 -3.70 -41.88
CA SER A 1072 6.69 -4.28 -41.34
C SER A 1072 7.76 -4.46 -42.40
N ALA A 1073 8.65 -3.48 -42.53
CA ALA A 1073 9.86 -3.63 -43.34
C ALA A 1073 10.74 -4.79 -42.81
N PRO A 1074 11.60 -5.41 -43.64
CA PRO A 1074 12.49 -6.49 -43.21
C PRO A 1074 13.36 -6.14 -41.99
N ASN A 1075 13.78 -4.87 -41.89
CA ASN A 1075 14.60 -4.35 -40.78
C ASN A 1075 13.77 -3.77 -39.61
N MET A 1076 12.43 -3.77 -39.70
CA MET A 1076 11.52 -3.17 -38.70
C MET A 1076 10.27 -4.03 -38.52
N GLN A 1077 10.41 -5.20 -37.91
CA GLN A 1077 9.30 -6.13 -37.64
C GLN A 1077 8.36 -5.68 -36.49
N GLY A 1078 8.81 -4.75 -35.65
CA GLY A 1078 8.05 -4.30 -34.46
C GLY A 1078 7.92 -5.36 -33.36
N HIS A 1079 7.13 -5.05 -32.33
CA HIS A 1079 6.56 -6.06 -31.43
C HIS A 1079 5.08 -6.23 -31.78
N THR A 1080 4.61 -7.48 -31.86
CA THR A 1080 3.24 -7.81 -32.22
C THR A 1080 2.85 -9.21 -31.71
N ASN A 1081 1.55 -9.47 -31.57
CA ASN A 1081 0.97 -10.80 -31.39
C ASN A 1081 0.33 -11.38 -32.67
N PHE A 1082 0.39 -10.69 -33.81
CA PHE A 1082 -0.29 -11.11 -35.04
C PHE A 1082 0.20 -12.49 -35.54
N LYS A 1083 1.49 -12.80 -35.38
CA LYS A 1083 2.07 -14.08 -35.83
C LYS A 1083 1.53 -15.28 -35.05
N SER A 1084 1.58 -15.23 -33.72
CA SER A 1084 0.94 -16.25 -32.87
C SER A 1084 -0.58 -16.36 -33.09
N VAL A 1085 -1.25 -15.26 -33.42
CA VAL A 1085 -2.68 -15.31 -33.77
C VAL A 1085 -2.92 -16.04 -35.10
N ILE A 1086 -2.05 -15.86 -36.09
CA ILE A 1086 -2.12 -16.59 -37.37
C ILE A 1086 -1.77 -18.07 -37.16
N GLU A 1087 -0.70 -18.37 -36.43
CA GLU A 1087 -0.22 -19.72 -36.14
C GLU A 1087 -1.28 -20.57 -35.41
N ASP A 1088 -1.92 -20.05 -34.36
CA ASP A 1088 -3.00 -20.75 -33.66
C ASP A 1088 -4.27 -20.91 -34.54
N ILE A 1089 -4.61 -19.94 -35.41
CA ILE A 1089 -5.72 -20.09 -36.38
C ILE A 1089 -5.41 -21.17 -37.44
N GLU A 1090 -4.18 -21.20 -37.97
CA GLU A 1090 -3.75 -22.21 -38.94
C GLU A 1090 -3.77 -23.61 -38.31
N GLY A 1091 -3.44 -23.74 -37.02
CA GLY A 1091 -3.62 -24.97 -36.24
C GLY A 1091 -5.09 -25.42 -36.18
N ILE A 1092 -6.01 -24.52 -35.80
CA ILE A 1092 -7.46 -24.79 -35.73
C ILE A 1092 -8.02 -25.21 -37.10
N LEU A 1093 -7.60 -24.54 -38.18
CA LEU A 1093 -7.99 -24.90 -39.54
C LEU A 1093 -7.45 -26.27 -39.95
N GLY A 1094 -6.20 -26.59 -39.59
CA GLY A 1094 -5.60 -27.91 -39.82
C GLY A 1094 -6.39 -29.03 -39.14
N THR A 1095 -6.70 -28.88 -37.85
CA THR A 1095 -7.52 -29.88 -37.13
C THR A 1095 -8.95 -29.96 -37.65
N THR A 1096 -9.55 -28.83 -38.07
CA THR A 1096 -10.89 -28.85 -38.69
C THR A 1096 -10.90 -29.66 -40.00
N ILE A 1097 -9.88 -29.51 -40.84
CA ILE A 1097 -9.76 -30.27 -42.10
C ILE A 1097 -9.56 -31.77 -41.81
N GLN A 1098 -8.67 -32.13 -40.89
CA GLN A 1098 -8.44 -33.53 -40.49
C GLN A 1098 -9.72 -34.20 -40.00
N ASN A 1099 -10.50 -33.53 -39.15
CA ASN A 1099 -11.78 -34.07 -38.66
C ASN A 1099 -12.81 -34.27 -39.80
N MET A 1100 -12.79 -33.44 -40.84
CA MET A 1100 -13.68 -33.57 -42.00
C MET A 1100 -13.24 -34.73 -42.92
N ASP A 1101 -11.93 -34.83 -43.18
CA ASP A 1101 -11.36 -35.95 -43.94
C ASP A 1101 -11.63 -37.29 -43.23
N GLU A 1102 -11.50 -37.36 -41.90
CA GLU A 1102 -11.84 -38.56 -41.11
C GLU A 1102 -13.34 -38.93 -41.18
N THR A 1103 -14.26 -37.96 -41.16
CA THR A 1103 -15.70 -38.25 -41.35
C THR A 1103 -16.06 -38.72 -42.76
N ASP A 1104 -15.39 -38.20 -43.79
CA ASP A 1104 -15.60 -38.66 -45.17
C ASP A 1104 -15.03 -40.09 -45.39
N GLU A 1105 -13.96 -40.47 -44.70
CA GLU A 1105 -13.46 -41.86 -44.68
C GLU A 1105 -14.40 -42.83 -43.94
N ASP A 1106 -14.99 -42.43 -42.80
CA ASP A 1106 -15.96 -43.27 -42.07
C ASP A 1106 -17.30 -43.42 -42.84
N GLU A 1107 -17.89 -42.35 -43.39
CA GLU A 1107 -19.12 -42.44 -44.19
C GLU A 1107 -18.92 -43.28 -45.47
N SER A 1108 -17.76 -43.16 -46.13
CA SER A 1108 -17.44 -44.00 -47.29
C SER A 1108 -17.12 -45.45 -46.91
N GLY A 1109 -16.68 -45.70 -45.67
CA GLY A 1109 -16.58 -47.03 -45.07
C GLY A 1109 -17.94 -47.72 -44.88
N GLU A 1110 -18.92 -47.03 -44.28
CA GLU A 1110 -20.28 -47.58 -44.12
C GLU A 1110 -20.99 -47.77 -45.47
N ALA A 1111 -20.86 -46.82 -46.40
CA ALA A 1111 -21.39 -46.98 -47.76
C ALA A 1111 -20.74 -48.17 -48.49
N GLY A 1112 -19.44 -48.41 -48.26
CA GLY A 1112 -18.72 -49.58 -48.74
C GLY A 1112 -19.29 -50.89 -48.20
N ALA A 1113 -19.58 -50.96 -46.90
CA ALA A 1113 -20.17 -52.14 -46.26
C ALA A 1113 -21.59 -52.45 -46.80
N ILE A 1114 -22.44 -51.43 -46.91
CA ILE A 1114 -23.81 -51.57 -47.44
C ILE A 1114 -23.83 -52.06 -48.91
N SER A 1115 -22.74 -51.84 -49.66
CA SER A 1115 -22.60 -52.34 -51.04
C SER A 1115 -22.13 -53.80 -51.17
N GLN A 1116 -21.80 -54.50 -50.07
CA GLN A 1116 -21.39 -55.91 -50.09
C GLN A 1116 -22.48 -56.90 -49.64
N ASP A 1117 -23.55 -56.42 -49.00
CA ASP A 1117 -24.72 -57.22 -48.57
C ASP A 1117 -25.96 -57.02 -49.48
N ALA A 1118 -25.76 -56.68 -50.76
CA ALA A 1118 -26.82 -56.33 -51.75
C ALA A 1118 -26.75 -57.15 -53.06
#